data_AF-A0AAV0U001-F1
#
_entry.id   AF-A0AAV0U001-F1
#
_cell.length_a   1.000
_cell.length_b   1.000
_cell.length_c   1.000
_cell.angle_alpha   90.00
_cell.angle_beta   90.00
_cell.angle_gamma   90.00
#
_symmetry.space_group_name_H-M   'P 1'
#
loop_
_entity.id
_entity.type
_entity.pdbx_description
1 polymer ?
#
loop_
_entity_poly.entity_id
_entity_poly.type
_entity_poly.pdbx_seq_one_letter_code
_entity_poly.pdbx_strand_id
1 'polypeptide(L)'
;MSALRLALWRKPLRPASLPPHDNGTTTTAAATTAVEMRRTLGLFDLLMVGIGGTVGSGVFAIAGLIASRYAGPAATLSWLLAGLGCLLSGLSFMELACLIPSSGSTYAYAYHALGELPALLAGFLLTLEYGVSSAGGARSWSAKVSHLIESYFSGDPPVWLTRMSSSPDSVVDVYAGLLVATCMTVGLCGMDANKLLVNVVTMTKIAVVVFIIVVGLWHCRATNLVPFVPDAQPTGTSPDSAVASPAVAFGWPGVLVGASASFFGYIGYDEVCCLAAEAKDPATNIPRAIVGTILGAATLSVLATLALVGMQKYTAIDADEAFGAAFTSVGLDWAASFVAVGEVLTMPITSFIAFLAQPRVLYAMAQDGLLPKVFADVDAHGTLFRGTLLSGLGATVLAVFVPFHVLWNVISLGILVAFNFTNSSLLLVRTAKSAGVPTTDLEAAQAAWPAKASPGALIGAFFVVSFLAAFHWQKGVVASASLSAATNAPMFDRYMRAVGPFAAALFTIVAIALTFALSDIEMTQSVASKARPDAHAQDSVATDVPLEKRQALFGTDQRKCRHESGSFDRVCGEDDVKMEDSDIKSEVELSESICCPEQDQSLCSGATEDSSESSGHMVPSLKAGREEDKADEAASTFRAPFVPFTPCVAIFFNWFLFAQMDGTTVLLVVLWLLLAVAVYFGYSRHHSLAFQQTQYHRLALQEKP
;
A
#
# COMPACT_ATOMS: atom_id res chain seq x y z
N MET A 1 -22.57 15.30 28.07
CA MET A 1 -21.56 14.24 27.81
C MET A 1 -21.63 13.64 26.40
N SER A 2 -22.61 13.99 25.55
CA SER A 2 -22.74 13.47 24.17
C SER A 2 -21.94 14.25 23.11
N ALA A 3 -21.57 15.51 23.37
CA ALA A 3 -20.77 16.34 22.47
C ALA A 3 -19.25 16.05 22.53
N LEU A 4 -18.76 15.37 23.57
CA LEU A 4 -17.35 15.02 23.72
C LEU A 4 -16.93 13.79 22.88
N ARG A 5 -17.89 13.01 22.35
CA ARG A 5 -17.63 11.76 21.63
C ARG A 5 -17.34 11.92 20.14
N LEU A 6 -17.67 13.07 19.53
CA LEU A 6 -17.43 13.33 18.10
C LEU A 6 -16.23 14.25 17.83
N ALA A 7 -15.79 15.03 18.82
CA ALA A 7 -14.66 15.96 18.68
C ALA A 7 -13.27 15.28 18.68
N LEU A 8 -13.21 14.00 19.05
CA LEU A 8 -11.96 13.21 19.08
C LEU A 8 -11.59 12.61 17.71
N TRP A 9 -12.53 12.61 16.74
CA TRP A 9 -12.42 11.76 15.54
C TRP A 9 -12.46 12.50 14.20
N ARG A 10 -12.77 13.80 14.15
CA ARG A 10 -12.71 14.56 12.90
C ARG A 10 -12.27 16.00 13.12
N LYS A 11 -11.16 16.37 12.48
CA LYS A 11 -10.89 17.74 12.05
C LYS A 11 -10.67 17.69 10.54
N PRO A 12 -11.38 18.50 9.74
CA PRO A 12 -11.21 18.51 8.30
C PRO A 12 -9.86 19.13 7.95
N LEU A 13 -9.09 18.46 7.09
CA LEU A 13 -7.88 19.00 6.48
C LEU A 13 -8.11 19.23 4.98
N ARG A 14 -7.51 20.31 4.49
CA ARG A 14 -7.71 20.95 3.18
C ARG A 14 -7.64 19.99 1.97
N PRO A 15 -8.27 20.36 0.83
CA PRO A 15 -7.80 19.93 -0.49
C PRO A 15 -6.44 20.58 -0.80
N ALA A 16 -5.60 19.89 -1.59
CA ALA A 16 -4.36 20.46 -2.11
C ALA A 16 -4.67 21.76 -2.88
N SER A 17 -4.30 22.92 -2.33
CA SER A 17 -4.44 24.20 -3.03
C SER A 17 -3.28 24.38 -4.00
N LEU A 18 -3.59 24.54 -5.29
CA LEU A 18 -2.69 25.16 -6.26
C LEU A 18 -2.30 26.57 -5.76
N PRO A 19 -1.07 27.04 -6.05
CA PRO A 19 -0.63 28.36 -5.61
C PRO A 19 -1.52 29.45 -6.21
N PRO A 20 -1.86 30.51 -5.45
CA PRO A 20 -2.63 31.62 -5.97
C PRO A 20 -1.84 32.32 -7.08
N HIS A 21 -2.51 32.64 -8.20
CA HIS A 21 -1.99 33.59 -9.17
C HIS A 21 -1.83 34.95 -8.48
N ASP A 22 -0.59 35.42 -8.42
CA ASP A 22 -0.19 36.66 -7.77
C ASP A 22 -0.60 37.86 -8.64
N ASN A 23 -1.60 38.63 -8.19
CA ASN A 23 -1.86 39.95 -8.74
C ASN A 23 -0.87 40.91 -8.07
N GLY A 24 0.14 41.31 -8.86
CA GLY A 24 1.37 41.90 -8.38
C GLY A 24 1.24 43.01 -7.33
N THR A 25 1.96 42.82 -6.23
CA THR A 25 2.65 43.89 -5.50
C THR A 25 3.89 43.30 -4.83
N THR A 26 5.06 43.68 -5.34
CA THR A 26 6.39 43.35 -4.82
C THR A 26 6.54 43.76 -3.35
N THR A 27 6.52 42.79 -2.44
CA THR A 27 7.19 42.88 -1.14
C THR A 27 8.01 41.62 -0.94
N THR A 28 9.33 41.76 -1.03
CA THR A 28 10.32 40.69 -0.92
C THR A 28 10.40 40.17 0.52
N ALA A 29 9.40 39.40 0.95
CA ALA A 29 9.57 38.49 2.07
C ALA A 29 10.38 37.30 1.56
N ALA A 30 11.58 37.08 2.11
CA ALA A 30 12.40 35.92 1.81
C ALA A 30 11.63 34.66 2.21
N ALA A 31 10.91 34.08 1.25
CA ALA A 31 10.34 32.75 1.36
C ALA A 31 11.53 31.79 1.50
N THR A 32 11.77 31.28 2.70
CA THR A 32 12.64 30.13 2.92
C THR A 32 12.07 29.00 2.05
N THR A 33 12.64 28.78 0.87
CA THR A 33 12.24 27.69 -0.03
C THR A 33 12.37 26.40 0.77
N ALA A 34 11.24 25.81 1.15
CA ALA A 34 11.24 24.52 1.82
C ALA A 34 11.95 23.53 0.90
N VAL A 35 13.06 22.96 1.36
CA VAL A 35 13.84 21.99 0.59
C VAL A 35 13.03 20.70 0.56
N GLU A 36 12.34 20.44 -0.55
CA GLU A 36 11.60 19.20 -0.78
C GLU A 36 12.54 18.05 -1.18
N MET A 37 12.12 16.81 -0.89
CA MET A 37 12.86 15.61 -1.30
C MET A 37 12.90 15.49 -2.82
N ARG A 38 14.06 15.10 -3.35
CA ARG A 38 14.28 15.01 -4.80
C ARG A 38 13.61 13.76 -5.39
N ARG A 39 12.84 13.94 -6.46
CA ARG A 39 12.25 12.84 -7.24
C ARG A 39 13.29 12.13 -8.10
N THR A 40 13.90 11.09 -7.55
CA THR A 40 15.02 10.37 -8.18
C THR A 40 14.67 8.96 -8.64
N LEU A 41 13.63 8.34 -8.07
CA LEU A 41 13.29 6.93 -8.26
C LEU A 41 12.41 6.72 -9.49
N GLY A 42 12.88 5.92 -10.45
CA GLY A 42 12.09 5.45 -11.58
C GLY A 42 11.30 4.18 -11.27
N LEU A 43 10.51 3.71 -12.23
CA LEU A 43 9.75 2.46 -12.11
C LEU A 43 10.64 1.24 -11.78
N PHE A 44 11.80 1.14 -12.43
CA PHE A 44 12.75 0.05 -12.17
C PHE A 44 13.23 0.06 -10.72
N ASP A 45 13.64 1.23 -10.21
CA ASP A 45 14.10 1.38 -8.82
C ASP A 45 13.00 0.97 -7.84
N LEU A 46 11.76 1.40 -8.09
CA LEU A 46 10.60 1.07 -7.24
C LEU A 46 10.26 -0.43 -7.27
N LEU A 47 10.40 -1.10 -8.42
CA LEU A 47 10.26 -2.56 -8.52
C LEU A 47 11.37 -3.29 -7.76
N MET A 48 12.61 -2.80 -7.84
CA MET A 48 13.75 -3.38 -7.09
C MET A 48 13.60 -3.17 -5.58
N VAL A 49 13.04 -2.03 -5.15
CA VAL A 49 12.65 -1.82 -3.75
C VAL A 49 11.58 -2.83 -3.36
N GLY A 50 10.46 -2.88 -4.07
CA GLY A 50 9.34 -3.72 -3.66
C GLY A 50 9.68 -5.22 -3.69
N ILE A 51 10.28 -5.72 -4.77
CA ILE A 51 10.69 -7.13 -4.87
C ILE A 51 11.81 -7.42 -3.87
N GLY A 52 12.73 -6.48 -3.64
CA GLY A 52 13.83 -6.63 -2.69
C GLY A 52 13.38 -6.68 -1.23
N GLY A 53 12.35 -5.91 -0.87
CA GLY A 53 11.72 -5.89 0.45
C GLY A 53 10.88 -7.15 0.69
N THR A 54 10.09 -7.58 -0.30
CA THR A 54 9.21 -8.75 -0.19
C THR A 54 9.95 -10.09 -0.23
N VAL A 55 10.83 -10.28 -1.22
CA VAL A 55 11.62 -11.50 -1.39
C VAL A 55 12.80 -11.43 -0.42
N GLY A 56 12.65 -11.98 0.77
CA GLY A 56 13.69 -11.95 1.81
C GLY A 56 13.58 -13.12 2.77
N SER A 57 13.59 -12.84 4.08
CA SER A 57 13.33 -13.83 5.12
C SER A 57 11.98 -14.56 4.92
N GLY A 58 10.99 -13.92 4.30
CA GLY A 58 9.75 -14.57 3.87
C GLY A 58 9.99 -15.80 3.00
N VAL A 59 10.58 -15.64 1.81
CA VAL A 59 10.79 -16.78 0.89
C VAL A 59 11.81 -17.76 1.46
N PHE A 60 12.94 -17.28 1.97
CA PHE A 60 14.05 -18.14 2.40
C PHE A 60 13.82 -18.87 3.73
N ALA A 61 13.11 -18.27 4.70
CA ALA A 61 12.84 -18.90 5.99
C ALA A 61 11.41 -19.47 6.08
N ILE A 62 10.40 -18.77 5.54
CA ILE A 62 9.00 -19.15 5.75
C ILE A 62 8.53 -20.22 4.76
N ALA A 63 9.10 -20.32 3.56
CA ALA A 63 8.73 -21.38 2.62
C ALA A 63 8.98 -22.79 3.22
N GLY A 64 10.14 -22.99 3.84
CA GLY A 64 10.49 -24.23 4.55
C GLY A 64 9.58 -24.50 5.73
N LEU A 65 9.29 -23.48 6.55
CA LEU A 65 8.38 -23.58 7.69
C LEU A 65 6.96 -24.01 7.26
N ILE A 66 6.39 -23.35 6.25
CA ILE A 66 5.04 -23.67 5.78
C ILE A 66 5.00 -25.05 5.15
N ALA A 67 5.98 -25.38 4.32
CA ALA A 67 6.06 -26.69 3.68
C ALA A 67 6.18 -27.82 4.71
N SER A 68 7.11 -27.70 5.66
CA SER A 68 7.40 -28.76 6.62
C SER A 68 6.36 -28.88 7.74
N ARG A 69 5.82 -27.75 8.24
CA ARG A 69 5.03 -27.73 9.48
C ARG A 69 3.55 -27.40 9.28
N TYR A 70 3.16 -26.71 8.20
CA TYR A 70 1.79 -26.19 8.07
C TYR A 70 0.97 -26.81 6.95
N ALA A 71 1.47 -26.84 5.71
CA ALA A 71 0.66 -27.14 4.53
C ALA A 71 1.19 -28.29 3.66
N GLY A 72 2.44 -28.73 3.85
CA GLY A 72 3.02 -29.74 2.96
C GLY A 72 3.22 -29.18 1.55
N PRO A 73 3.06 -30.00 0.48
CA PRO A 73 3.13 -29.53 -0.90
C PRO A 73 2.10 -28.44 -1.24
N ALA A 74 0.96 -28.41 -0.53
CA ALA A 74 -0.05 -27.37 -0.65
C ALA A 74 0.39 -26.00 -0.09
N ALA A 75 1.61 -25.85 0.42
CA ALA A 75 2.21 -24.54 0.75
C ALA A 75 2.19 -23.58 -0.46
N THR A 76 2.21 -24.09 -1.69
CA THR A 76 2.01 -23.31 -2.91
C THR A 76 0.64 -22.61 -2.95
N LEU A 77 -0.43 -23.27 -2.48
CA LEU A 77 -1.76 -22.67 -2.36
C LEU A 77 -1.79 -21.60 -1.26
N SER A 78 -1.08 -21.81 -0.16
CA SER A 78 -0.94 -20.81 0.90
C SER A 78 -0.36 -19.49 0.38
N TRP A 79 0.70 -19.57 -0.43
CA TRP A 79 1.28 -18.39 -1.08
C TRP A 79 0.31 -17.70 -2.04
N LEU A 80 -0.46 -18.46 -2.83
CA LEU A 80 -1.45 -17.88 -3.75
C LEU A 80 -2.58 -17.16 -3.00
N LEU A 81 -3.10 -17.76 -1.94
CA LEU A 81 -4.16 -17.16 -1.11
C LEU A 81 -3.68 -15.87 -0.43
N ALA A 82 -2.46 -15.88 0.11
CA ALA A 82 -1.86 -14.70 0.71
C ALA A 82 -1.62 -13.58 -0.32
N GLY A 83 -1.11 -13.94 -1.50
CA GLY A 83 -0.87 -13.00 -2.60
C GLY A 83 -2.16 -12.35 -3.11
N LEU A 84 -3.26 -13.12 -3.18
CA LEU A 84 -4.58 -12.58 -3.53
C LEU A 84 -5.06 -11.55 -2.51
N GLY A 85 -4.92 -11.82 -1.21
CA GLY A 85 -5.26 -10.85 -0.16
C GLY A 85 -4.42 -9.58 -0.21
N CYS A 86 -3.12 -9.72 -0.49
CA CYS A 86 -2.21 -8.60 -0.68
C CYS A 86 -2.58 -7.79 -1.92
N LEU A 87 -2.97 -8.44 -3.03
CA LEU A 87 -3.42 -7.75 -4.24
C LEU A 87 -4.68 -6.92 -3.98
N LEU A 88 -5.67 -7.47 -3.25
CA LEU A 88 -6.88 -6.74 -2.89
C LEU A 88 -6.58 -5.49 -2.06
N SER A 89 -5.71 -5.58 -1.06
CA SER A 89 -5.24 -4.41 -0.31
C SER A 89 -4.42 -3.47 -1.20
N GLY A 90 -3.55 -4.01 -2.05
CA GLY A 90 -2.70 -3.29 -2.99
C GLY A 90 -3.49 -2.41 -3.95
N LEU A 91 -4.66 -2.86 -4.43
CA LEU A 91 -5.58 -2.04 -5.23
C LEU A 91 -5.96 -0.74 -4.51
N SER A 92 -6.21 -0.82 -3.20
CA SER A 92 -6.51 0.37 -2.39
C SER A 92 -5.30 1.29 -2.22
N PHE A 93 -4.12 0.70 -1.98
CA PHE A 93 -2.85 1.44 -1.89
C PHE A 93 -2.55 2.20 -3.18
N MET A 94 -2.75 1.58 -4.35
CA MET A 94 -2.48 2.22 -5.63
C MET A 94 -3.30 3.48 -5.87
N GLU A 95 -4.61 3.43 -5.60
CA GLU A 95 -5.46 4.60 -5.78
C GLU A 95 -5.09 5.72 -4.79
N LEU A 96 -4.89 5.38 -3.51
CA LEU A 96 -4.52 6.35 -2.50
C LEU A 96 -3.13 6.96 -2.74
N ALA A 97 -2.16 6.18 -3.20
CA ALA A 97 -0.83 6.67 -3.54
C ALA A 97 -0.85 7.65 -4.73
N CYS A 98 -1.75 7.44 -5.69
CA CYS A 98 -1.91 8.37 -6.81
C CYS A 98 -2.65 9.65 -6.41
N LEU A 99 -3.60 9.55 -5.46
CA LEU A 99 -4.32 10.71 -4.92
C LEU A 99 -3.45 11.54 -3.97
N ILE A 100 -2.59 10.87 -3.20
CA ILE A 100 -1.77 11.46 -2.13
C ILE A 100 -0.33 10.95 -2.32
N PRO A 101 0.43 11.48 -3.29
CA PRO A 101 1.82 11.09 -3.55
C PRO A 101 2.78 11.71 -2.51
N SER A 102 2.57 11.37 -1.24
CA SER A 102 3.34 11.85 -0.09
C SER A 102 4.14 10.71 0.53
N SER A 103 5.22 11.06 1.24
CA SER A 103 5.87 10.14 2.15
C SER A 103 4.93 9.75 3.29
N GLY A 104 5.08 8.52 3.79
CA GLY A 104 4.32 8.03 4.95
C GLY A 104 3.26 6.96 4.64
N SER A 105 2.97 6.64 3.38
CA SER A 105 2.08 5.52 3.02
C SER A 105 0.75 5.56 3.80
N THR A 106 0.36 4.46 4.48
CA THR A 106 -0.84 4.34 5.32
C THR A 106 -1.05 5.52 6.28
N TYR A 107 0.02 6.08 6.87
CA TYR A 107 -0.09 7.26 7.74
C TYR A 107 -0.73 8.44 7.02
N ALA A 108 -0.19 8.79 5.84
CA ALA A 108 -0.66 9.93 5.06
C ALA A 108 -2.12 9.71 4.62
N TYR A 109 -2.45 8.50 4.18
CA TYR A 109 -3.80 8.15 3.75
C TYR A 109 -4.81 8.29 4.90
N ALA A 110 -4.46 7.76 6.08
CA ALA A 110 -5.30 7.86 7.27
C ALA A 110 -5.41 9.30 7.77
N TYR A 111 -4.35 10.11 7.66
CA TYR A 111 -4.35 11.53 8.06
C TYR A 111 -5.35 12.33 7.23
N HIS A 112 -5.32 12.15 5.91
CA HIS A 112 -6.23 12.84 4.99
C HIS A 112 -7.67 12.31 5.04
N ALA A 113 -7.87 11.00 5.27
CA ALA A 113 -9.20 10.40 5.23
C ALA A 113 -9.87 10.28 6.61
N LEU A 114 -9.20 9.63 7.57
CA LEU A 114 -9.76 9.21 8.86
C LEU A 114 -9.55 10.23 9.99
N GLY A 115 -8.53 11.09 9.86
CA GLY A 115 -8.19 12.13 10.82
C GLY A 115 -6.95 11.81 11.67
N GLU A 116 -6.60 12.74 12.56
CA GLU A 116 -5.30 12.77 13.26
C GLU A 116 -5.01 11.53 14.14
N LEU A 117 -5.98 11.08 14.94
CA LEU A 117 -5.76 9.96 15.87
C LEU A 117 -5.57 8.62 15.12
N PRO A 118 -6.48 8.20 14.20
CA PRO A 118 -6.24 7.02 13.37
C PRO A 118 -4.93 7.09 12.58
N ALA A 119 -4.55 8.28 12.11
CA ALA A 119 -3.28 8.49 11.44
C ALA A 119 -2.08 8.24 12.36
N LEU A 120 -2.07 8.79 13.58
CA LEU A 120 -1.00 8.52 14.52
C LEU A 120 -0.89 7.01 14.83
N LEU A 121 -2.02 6.33 15.04
CA LEU A 121 -2.04 4.88 15.22
C LEU A 121 -1.44 4.16 14.01
N ALA A 122 -1.81 4.56 12.79
CA ALA A 122 -1.22 4.04 11.56
C ALA A 122 0.30 4.29 11.48
N GLY A 123 0.78 5.48 11.82
CA GLY A 123 2.22 5.79 11.83
C GLY A 123 3.01 4.96 12.84
N PHE A 124 2.44 4.69 14.01
CA PHE A 124 3.04 3.77 14.99
C PHE A 124 3.02 2.32 14.52
N LEU A 125 1.98 1.87 13.82
CA LEU A 125 1.94 0.54 13.20
C LEU A 125 2.98 0.41 12.09
N LEU A 126 3.14 1.43 11.23
CA LEU A 126 4.21 1.48 10.23
C LEU A 126 5.60 1.52 10.87
N THR A 127 5.74 2.05 12.09
CA THR A 127 7.01 2.00 12.82
C THR A 127 7.32 0.59 13.35
N LEU A 128 6.31 -0.18 13.75
CA LEU A 128 6.47 -1.62 14.00
C LEU A 128 6.85 -2.36 12.73
N GLU A 129 6.31 -1.94 11.60
CA GLU A 129 6.68 -2.55 10.34
C GLU A 129 8.12 -2.19 9.95
N TYR A 130 8.39 -0.95 9.54
CA TYR A 130 9.66 -0.59 8.92
C TYR A 130 10.85 -0.65 9.90
N GLY A 131 10.69 -0.04 11.08
CA GLY A 131 11.76 0.03 12.10
C GLY A 131 12.03 -1.33 12.75
N VAL A 132 10.99 -1.99 13.24
CA VAL A 132 11.14 -3.28 13.96
C VAL A 132 11.40 -4.44 12.98
N SER A 133 10.88 -4.41 11.75
CA SER A 133 11.21 -5.41 10.71
C SER A 133 12.65 -5.34 10.25
N SER A 134 13.27 -4.15 10.15
CA SER A 134 14.71 -4.06 9.89
C SER A 134 15.52 -4.86 10.93
N ALA A 135 15.19 -4.69 12.22
CA ALA A 135 15.81 -5.43 13.32
C ALA A 135 15.49 -6.93 13.27
N GLY A 136 14.24 -7.30 12.97
CA GLY A 136 13.81 -8.69 12.82
C GLY A 136 14.52 -9.41 11.67
N GLY A 137 14.61 -8.77 10.50
CA GLY A 137 15.36 -9.26 9.35
C GLY A 137 16.85 -9.44 9.66
N ALA A 138 17.44 -8.53 10.45
CA ALA A 138 18.84 -8.63 10.83
C ALA A 138 19.11 -9.79 11.80
N ARG A 139 18.17 -10.09 12.70
CA ARG A 139 18.21 -11.28 13.56
C ARG A 139 18.07 -12.57 12.75
N SER A 140 17.17 -12.58 11.76
CA SER A 140 17.01 -13.73 10.86
C SER A 140 18.29 -13.97 10.05
N TRP A 141 18.92 -12.90 9.56
CA TRP A 141 20.20 -12.98 8.87
C TRP A 141 21.33 -13.48 9.77
N SER A 142 21.44 -12.99 11.01
CA SER A 142 22.46 -13.44 11.98
C SER A 142 22.41 -14.95 12.23
N ALA A 143 21.19 -15.52 12.32
CA ALA A 143 21.02 -16.97 12.45
C ALA A 143 21.57 -17.74 11.23
N LYS A 144 21.31 -17.24 10.02
CA LYS A 144 21.81 -17.84 8.77
C LYS A 144 23.33 -17.73 8.63
N VAL A 145 23.90 -16.60 9.01
CA VAL A 145 25.36 -16.40 9.06
C VAL A 145 26.00 -17.39 10.02
N SER A 146 25.42 -17.56 11.21
CA SER A 146 25.93 -18.49 12.23
C SER A 146 25.93 -19.93 11.69
N HIS A 147 24.81 -20.35 11.09
CA HIS A 147 24.70 -21.67 10.46
C HIS A 147 25.72 -21.90 9.32
N LEU A 148 25.94 -20.87 8.49
CA LEU A 148 26.93 -20.93 7.42
C LEU A 148 28.37 -21.05 7.95
N ILE A 149 28.70 -20.31 9.03
CA ILE A 149 30.02 -20.41 9.67
C ILE A 149 30.25 -21.80 10.25
N GLU A 150 29.27 -22.34 10.98
CA GLU A 150 29.32 -23.67 11.57
C GLU A 150 29.50 -24.76 10.50
N SER A 151 28.75 -24.65 9.39
CA SER A 151 28.74 -25.65 8.31
C SER A 151 30.03 -25.64 7.46
N TYR A 152 30.58 -24.46 7.15
CA TYR A 152 31.66 -24.34 6.16
C TYR A 152 33.05 -24.04 6.76
N PHE A 153 33.11 -23.38 7.92
CA PHE A 153 34.37 -22.91 8.49
C PHE A 153 34.81 -23.68 9.74
N SER A 154 34.03 -24.67 10.20
CA SER A 154 34.34 -25.58 11.33
C SER A 154 34.78 -24.88 12.62
N GLY A 155 34.47 -23.59 12.77
CA GLY A 155 34.82 -22.78 13.93
C GLY A 155 33.55 -22.34 14.63
N ASP A 156 33.45 -22.61 15.93
CA ASP A 156 32.40 -22.02 16.74
C ASP A 156 32.56 -20.49 16.67
N PRO A 157 31.55 -19.73 16.23
CA PRO A 157 31.63 -18.28 16.29
C PRO A 157 31.86 -17.85 17.75
N PRO A 158 32.71 -16.84 18.01
CA PRO A 158 33.05 -16.44 19.37
C PRO A 158 31.80 -16.12 20.19
N VAL A 159 31.70 -16.69 21.39
CA VAL A 159 30.53 -16.71 22.29
C VAL A 159 29.85 -15.35 22.54
N TRP A 160 30.60 -14.26 22.45
CA TRP A 160 30.10 -12.89 22.65
C TRP A 160 29.56 -12.23 21.36
N LEU A 161 29.73 -12.88 20.22
CA LEU A 161 29.40 -12.40 18.88
C LEU A 161 28.12 -13.04 18.31
N THR A 162 27.77 -14.24 18.78
CA THR A 162 26.61 -15.03 18.31
C THR A 162 25.68 -15.50 19.42
N ARG A 163 24.46 -15.83 18.99
CA ARG A 163 23.56 -16.69 19.74
C ARG A 163 24.18 -18.10 19.77
N MET A 164 24.71 -18.54 20.91
CA MET A 164 25.15 -19.93 21.06
C MET A 164 23.96 -20.86 20.78
N SER A 165 24.12 -21.84 19.88
CA SER A 165 23.14 -22.94 19.71
C SER A 165 22.91 -23.72 21.02
N SER A 166 23.76 -23.54 22.04
CA SER A 166 23.70 -24.18 23.35
C SER A 166 23.07 -23.33 24.47
N SER A 167 22.71 -22.05 24.23
CA SER A 167 21.94 -21.23 25.18
C SER A 167 20.81 -20.46 24.45
N PRO A 168 19.59 -21.02 24.38
CA PRO A 168 18.42 -20.36 23.80
C PRO A 168 18.13 -18.96 24.39
N ASP A 169 18.63 -18.71 25.60
CA ASP A 169 18.40 -17.52 26.42
C ASP A 169 19.36 -16.35 26.15
N SER A 170 20.35 -16.48 25.25
CA SER A 170 21.18 -15.31 24.90
C SER A 170 20.34 -14.30 24.11
N VAL A 171 19.99 -13.21 24.80
CA VAL A 171 19.20 -12.10 24.26
C VAL A 171 20.05 -11.22 23.31
N VAL A 172 21.37 -11.21 23.51
CA VAL A 172 22.31 -10.30 22.83
C VAL A 172 22.81 -10.88 21.50
N ASP A 173 22.65 -10.13 20.41
CA ASP A 173 23.10 -10.52 19.06
C ASP A 173 23.81 -9.36 18.37
N VAL A 174 25.14 -9.44 18.33
CA VAL A 174 26.00 -8.36 17.84
C VAL A 174 26.01 -8.31 16.31
N TYR A 175 25.89 -9.45 15.61
CA TYR A 175 25.80 -9.48 14.15
C TYR A 175 24.55 -8.76 13.65
N ALA A 176 23.40 -9.01 14.28
CA ALA A 176 22.17 -8.31 13.94
C ALA A 176 22.31 -6.79 14.16
N GLY A 177 22.91 -6.38 15.28
CA GLY A 177 23.22 -4.99 15.56
C GLY A 177 24.14 -4.35 14.52
N LEU A 178 25.22 -5.04 14.15
CA LEU A 178 26.19 -4.57 13.15
C LEU A 178 25.54 -4.40 11.78
N LEU A 179 24.68 -5.33 11.38
CA LEU A 179 23.93 -5.23 10.12
C LEU A 179 23.02 -4.00 10.13
N VAL A 180 22.22 -3.77 11.17
CA VAL A 180 21.34 -2.59 11.24
C VAL A 180 22.15 -1.29 11.31
N ALA A 181 23.27 -1.27 12.03
CA ALA A 181 24.20 -0.14 12.03
C ALA A 181 24.76 0.12 10.63
N THR A 182 25.06 -0.94 9.87
CA THR A 182 25.49 -0.83 8.46
C THR A 182 24.36 -0.25 7.60
N CYS A 183 23.13 -0.76 7.73
CA CYS A 183 21.95 -0.19 7.06
C CYS A 183 21.77 1.29 7.36
N MET A 184 21.97 1.70 8.62
CA MET A 184 21.95 3.11 9.02
C MET A 184 23.04 3.91 8.31
N THR A 185 24.30 3.45 8.33
CA THR A 185 25.40 4.17 7.67
C THR A 185 25.21 4.32 6.17
N VAL A 186 24.74 3.26 5.50
CA VAL A 186 24.39 3.29 4.07
C VAL A 186 23.24 4.27 3.86
N GLY A 187 22.19 4.22 4.68
CA GLY A 187 21.04 5.12 4.59
C GLY A 187 21.40 6.60 4.65
N LEU A 188 22.47 6.94 5.41
CA LEU A 188 23.00 8.30 5.52
C LEU A 188 23.79 8.77 4.28
N CYS A 189 24.16 7.87 3.36
CA CYS A 189 24.88 8.21 2.13
C CYS A 189 23.99 8.86 1.05
N GLY A 190 22.68 8.99 1.29
CA GLY A 190 21.73 9.63 0.39
C GLY A 190 21.09 8.67 -0.62
N MET A 191 19.95 9.10 -1.20
CA MET A 191 19.11 8.22 -2.03
C MET A 191 19.79 7.72 -3.31
N ASP A 192 20.68 8.51 -3.92
CA ASP A 192 21.36 8.11 -5.15
C ASP A 192 22.32 6.93 -4.97
N ALA A 193 23.00 6.84 -3.82
CA ALA A 193 23.80 5.67 -3.46
C ALA A 193 22.90 4.49 -3.07
N ASN A 194 21.84 4.75 -2.31
CA ASN A 194 20.92 3.74 -1.81
C ASN A 194 20.22 3.00 -2.95
N LYS A 195 19.73 3.70 -3.98
CA LYS A 195 19.05 3.06 -5.11
C LYS A 195 19.99 2.14 -5.91
N LEU A 196 21.26 2.51 -6.07
CA LEU A 196 22.24 1.65 -6.75
C LEU A 196 22.46 0.35 -5.98
N LEU A 197 22.66 0.45 -4.66
CA LEU A 197 22.80 -0.72 -3.81
C LEU A 197 21.56 -1.63 -3.88
N VAL A 198 20.36 -1.05 -3.74
CA VAL A 198 19.09 -1.79 -3.84
C VAL A 198 18.98 -2.49 -5.18
N ASN A 199 19.20 -1.79 -6.29
CA ASN A 199 19.10 -2.37 -7.61
C ASN A 199 20.06 -3.55 -7.81
N VAL A 200 21.34 -3.38 -7.46
CA VAL A 200 22.37 -4.42 -7.67
C VAL A 200 22.10 -5.65 -6.80
N VAL A 201 21.82 -5.44 -5.51
CA VAL A 201 21.64 -6.57 -4.57
C VAL A 201 20.30 -7.27 -4.80
N THR A 202 19.23 -6.54 -5.10
CA THR A 202 17.93 -7.17 -5.45
C THR A 202 18.03 -7.95 -6.76
N MET A 203 18.70 -7.44 -7.79
CA MET A 203 18.89 -8.19 -9.04
C MET A 203 19.68 -9.48 -8.79
N THR A 204 20.73 -9.41 -7.97
CA THR A 204 21.51 -10.59 -7.54
C THR A 204 20.62 -11.60 -6.81
N LYS A 205 19.76 -11.11 -5.90
CA LYS A 205 18.79 -11.93 -5.16
C LYS A 205 17.82 -12.64 -6.09
N ILE A 206 17.22 -11.92 -7.04
CA ILE A 206 16.30 -12.50 -8.03
C ILE A 206 17.03 -13.59 -8.82
N ALA A 207 18.29 -13.37 -9.23
CA ALA A 207 19.07 -14.38 -9.93
C ALA A 207 19.29 -15.66 -9.10
N VAL A 208 19.58 -15.54 -7.81
CA VAL A 208 19.70 -16.69 -6.89
C VAL A 208 18.36 -17.44 -6.78
N VAL A 209 17.25 -16.73 -6.62
CA VAL A 209 15.91 -17.36 -6.54
C VAL A 209 15.52 -18.04 -7.86
N VAL A 210 15.80 -17.41 -9.00
CA VAL A 210 15.56 -18.02 -10.32
C VAL A 210 16.42 -19.27 -10.50
N PHE A 211 17.67 -19.27 -10.05
CA PHE A 211 18.52 -20.48 -10.04
C PHE A 211 17.87 -21.60 -9.21
N ILE A 212 17.40 -21.31 -8.00
CA ILE A 212 16.71 -22.27 -7.13
C ILE A 212 15.49 -22.87 -7.86
N ILE A 213 14.68 -22.02 -8.49
CA ILE A 213 13.48 -22.43 -9.22
C ILE A 213 13.86 -23.36 -10.38
N VAL A 214 14.78 -22.94 -11.25
CA VAL A 214 15.11 -23.68 -12.47
C VAL A 214 15.75 -25.03 -12.14
N VAL A 215 16.79 -25.05 -11.29
CA VAL A 215 17.51 -26.28 -10.95
C VAL A 215 16.68 -27.19 -10.05
N GLY A 216 15.92 -26.61 -9.12
CA GLY A 216 15.06 -27.36 -8.22
C GLY A 216 13.87 -28.00 -8.93
N LEU A 217 13.22 -27.30 -9.87
CA LEU A 217 12.17 -27.89 -10.71
C LEU A 217 12.72 -28.98 -11.64
N TRP A 218 13.97 -28.85 -12.11
CA TRP A 218 14.63 -29.91 -12.90
C TRP A 218 14.79 -31.21 -12.10
N HIS A 219 15.00 -31.12 -10.78
CA HIS A 219 15.16 -32.26 -9.87
C HIS A 219 13.87 -32.62 -9.12
N CYS A 220 12.73 -32.07 -9.56
CA CYS A 220 11.43 -32.32 -8.93
C CYS A 220 10.98 -33.77 -9.13
N ARG A 221 10.63 -34.44 -8.03
CA ARG A 221 10.04 -35.78 -8.05
C ARG A 221 8.56 -35.69 -7.70
N ALA A 222 7.69 -36.09 -8.62
CA ALA A 222 6.23 -36.07 -8.42
C ALA A 222 5.78 -36.87 -7.18
N THR A 223 6.56 -37.87 -6.77
CA THR A 223 6.30 -38.64 -5.54
C THR A 223 6.37 -37.81 -4.26
N ASN A 224 7.14 -36.72 -4.25
CA ASN A 224 7.24 -35.82 -3.10
C ASN A 224 6.01 -34.90 -2.97
N LEU A 225 5.26 -34.72 -4.07
CA LEU A 225 4.03 -33.93 -4.12
C LEU A 225 2.79 -34.73 -3.69
N VAL A 226 2.93 -36.02 -3.38
CA VAL A 226 1.80 -36.89 -3.00
C VAL A 226 1.95 -37.32 -1.53
N PRO A 227 0.92 -37.11 -0.67
CA PRO A 227 -0.32 -36.37 -0.94
C PRO A 227 -0.08 -34.85 -1.07
N PHE A 228 -0.77 -34.19 -2.00
CA PHE A 228 -0.58 -32.75 -2.24
C PHE A 228 -1.09 -31.91 -1.07
N VAL A 229 -2.28 -32.25 -0.55
CA VAL A 229 -2.79 -31.78 0.73
C VAL A 229 -2.69 -32.97 1.70
N PRO A 230 -1.68 -33.02 2.59
CA PRO A 230 -1.59 -34.09 3.57
C PRO A 230 -2.75 -34.02 4.57
N ASP A 231 -3.13 -35.17 5.12
CA ASP A 231 -4.22 -35.25 6.10
C ASP A 231 -3.88 -34.43 7.35
N ALA A 232 -4.89 -33.74 7.87
CA ALA A 232 -4.76 -32.92 9.07
C ALA A 232 -4.28 -33.76 10.27
N GLN A 233 -3.20 -33.33 10.91
CA GLN A 233 -2.63 -33.95 12.10
C GLN A 233 -2.72 -32.97 13.28
N PRO A 234 -3.16 -33.40 14.46
CA PRO A 234 -3.06 -32.57 15.66
C PRO A 234 -1.59 -32.39 16.03
N THR A 235 -1.12 -31.15 16.20
CA THR A 235 0.24 -30.93 16.73
C THR A 235 0.19 -31.10 18.24
N GLY A 236 0.99 -32.01 18.80
CA GLY A 236 1.16 -32.08 20.25
C GLY A 236 1.68 -30.74 20.79
N THR A 237 1.13 -30.28 21.92
CA THR A 237 1.73 -29.19 22.69
C THR A 237 3.02 -29.69 23.32
N SER A 238 4.17 -29.51 22.66
CA SER A 238 5.45 -29.66 23.37
C SER A 238 5.59 -28.47 24.33
N PRO A 239 5.74 -28.68 25.65
CA PRO A 239 5.89 -27.59 26.63
C PRO A 239 7.11 -26.68 26.38
N ASP A 240 8.08 -27.17 25.61
CA ASP A 240 9.40 -26.53 25.42
C ASP A 240 9.53 -25.74 24.10
N SER A 241 8.48 -25.69 23.26
CA SER A 241 8.53 -24.91 22.02
C SER A 241 8.11 -23.47 22.30
N ALA A 242 9.09 -22.55 22.30
CA ALA A 242 8.89 -21.09 22.40
C ALA A 242 8.11 -20.47 21.22
N VAL A 243 7.63 -21.29 20.28
CA VAL A 243 6.83 -20.90 19.11
C VAL A 243 5.44 -21.53 19.26
N ALA A 244 4.40 -20.69 19.20
CA ALA A 244 3.02 -21.14 19.18
C ALA A 244 2.80 -22.12 18.00
N SER A 245 2.73 -23.41 18.31
CA SER A 245 2.46 -24.43 17.30
C SER A 245 0.96 -24.42 16.99
N PRO A 246 0.55 -24.38 15.71
CA PRO A 246 -0.86 -24.37 15.36
C PRO A 246 -1.50 -25.68 15.78
N ALA A 247 -2.63 -25.65 16.49
CA ALA A 247 -3.29 -26.84 17.05
C ALA A 247 -3.50 -28.01 16.06
N VAL A 248 -3.55 -27.72 14.75
CA VAL A 248 -3.51 -28.69 13.65
C VAL A 248 -2.49 -28.26 12.60
N ALA A 249 -1.67 -29.23 12.17
CA ALA A 249 -0.82 -29.15 10.99
C ALA A 249 -1.49 -29.86 9.81
N PHE A 250 -1.20 -29.41 8.58
CA PHE A 250 -1.71 -29.96 7.32
C PHE A 250 -3.24 -29.86 7.15
N GLY A 251 -3.76 -30.43 6.06
CA GLY A 251 -5.14 -30.25 5.62
C GLY A 251 -5.46 -28.82 5.18
N TRP A 252 -6.73 -28.58 4.82
CA TRP A 252 -7.22 -27.23 4.52
C TRP A 252 -7.02 -26.22 5.66
N PRO A 253 -7.20 -26.58 6.96
CA PRO A 253 -6.84 -25.68 8.05
C PRO A 253 -5.36 -25.29 8.04
N GLY A 254 -4.46 -26.25 7.80
CA GLY A 254 -3.02 -25.99 7.67
C GLY A 254 -2.65 -25.11 6.46
N VAL A 255 -3.36 -25.24 5.34
CA VAL A 255 -3.21 -24.34 4.17
C VAL A 255 -3.59 -22.91 4.53
N LEU A 256 -4.68 -22.70 5.28
CA LEU A 256 -5.13 -21.38 5.72
C LEU A 256 -4.18 -20.75 6.76
N VAL A 257 -3.63 -21.57 7.66
CA VAL A 257 -2.57 -21.15 8.60
C VAL A 257 -1.29 -20.78 7.84
N GLY A 258 -0.92 -21.60 6.87
CA GLY A 258 0.19 -21.33 5.96
C GLY A 258 0.01 -20.04 5.18
N ALA A 259 -1.21 -19.69 4.78
CA ALA A 259 -1.49 -18.45 4.07
C ALA A 259 -1.22 -17.21 4.96
N SER A 260 -1.58 -17.28 6.25
CA SER A 260 -1.23 -16.22 7.20
C SER A 260 0.27 -16.07 7.39
N ALA A 261 1.01 -17.18 7.47
CA ALA A 261 2.47 -17.13 7.54
C ALA A 261 3.08 -16.59 6.22
N SER A 262 2.52 -16.99 5.07
CA SER A 262 2.97 -16.54 3.74
C SER A 262 2.76 -15.04 3.54
N PHE A 263 1.73 -14.46 4.15
CA PHE A 263 1.44 -13.03 4.07
C PHE A 263 2.66 -12.17 4.44
N PHE A 264 3.47 -12.63 5.40
CA PHE A 264 4.71 -11.93 5.75
C PHE A 264 5.66 -11.80 4.55
N GLY A 265 5.77 -12.83 3.70
CA GLY A 265 6.61 -12.78 2.50
C GLY A 265 6.08 -11.87 1.39
N TYR A 266 4.93 -11.22 1.59
CA TYR A 266 4.38 -10.21 0.70
C TYR A 266 4.48 -8.78 1.24
N ILE A 267 4.99 -8.60 2.47
CA ILE A 267 5.22 -7.27 3.06
C ILE A 267 6.34 -6.58 2.28
N GLY A 268 6.11 -5.32 1.87
CA GLY A 268 7.11 -4.52 1.13
C GLY A 268 6.57 -3.80 -0.11
N TYR A 269 5.39 -4.15 -0.64
CA TYR A 269 4.78 -3.34 -1.71
C TYR A 269 4.31 -1.97 -1.21
N ASP A 270 4.07 -1.83 0.09
CA ASP A 270 3.67 -0.61 0.76
C ASP A 270 4.89 0.27 1.13
N GLU A 271 6.10 -0.31 1.23
CA GLU A 271 7.36 0.45 1.29
C GLU A 271 7.54 1.29 0.01
N VAL A 272 7.15 0.74 -1.13
CA VAL A 272 7.10 1.46 -2.42
C VAL A 272 6.18 2.68 -2.31
N CYS A 273 5.05 2.54 -1.62
CA CYS A 273 4.12 3.66 -1.38
C CYS A 273 4.75 4.73 -0.49
N CYS A 274 5.57 4.34 0.49
CA CYS A 274 6.28 5.28 1.37
C CYS A 274 7.29 6.15 0.59
N LEU A 275 7.79 5.64 -0.54
CA LEU A 275 8.70 6.34 -1.45
C LEU A 275 8.01 7.19 -2.51
N ALA A 276 6.67 7.35 -2.46
CA ALA A 276 5.92 8.07 -3.48
C ALA A 276 6.38 9.53 -3.69
N ALA A 277 6.82 10.22 -2.64
CA ALA A 277 7.32 11.59 -2.75
C ALA A 277 8.66 11.71 -3.53
N GLU A 278 9.46 10.64 -3.57
CA GLU A 278 10.75 10.58 -4.26
C GLU A 278 10.66 9.84 -5.61
N ALA A 279 9.47 9.35 -5.96
CA ALA A 279 9.20 8.73 -7.24
C ALA A 279 9.04 9.77 -8.36
N LYS A 280 9.62 9.48 -9.52
CA LYS A 280 9.29 10.13 -10.78
C LYS A 280 7.90 9.68 -11.21
N ASP A 281 7.08 10.60 -11.70
CA ASP A 281 5.71 10.34 -12.18
C ASP A 281 4.90 9.37 -11.29
N PRO A 282 4.68 9.71 -10.00
CA PRO A 282 4.13 8.80 -9.01
C PRO A 282 2.74 8.25 -9.40
N ALA A 283 1.93 9.05 -10.11
CA ALA A 283 0.61 8.65 -10.58
C ALA A 283 0.61 7.43 -11.53
N THR A 284 1.75 7.16 -12.19
CA THR A 284 1.90 6.04 -13.13
C THR A 284 2.84 4.98 -12.59
N ASN A 285 3.97 5.40 -12.01
CA ASN A 285 5.02 4.48 -11.61
C ASN A 285 4.68 3.72 -10.32
N ILE A 286 4.02 4.36 -9.34
CA ILE A 286 3.68 3.70 -8.08
C ILE A 286 2.67 2.55 -8.29
N PRO A 287 1.57 2.71 -9.04
CA PRO A 287 0.66 1.59 -9.32
C PRO A 287 1.34 0.41 -10.01
N ARG A 288 2.14 0.68 -11.04
CA ARG A 288 2.87 -0.36 -11.78
C ARG A 288 3.87 -1.08 -10.87
N ALA A 289 4.56 -0.35 -10.00
CA ALA A 289 5.50 -0.92 -9.05
C ALA A 289 4.80 -1.79 -8.00
N ILE A 290 3.64 -1.39 -7.47
CA ILE A 290 2.87 -2.18 -6.49
C ILE A 290 2.40 -3.50 -7.10
N VAL A 291 1.75 -3.46 -8.28
CA VAL A 291 1.29 -4.70 -8.95
C VAL A 291 2.48 -5.58 -9.34
N GLY A 292 3.52 -4.99 -9.92
CA GLY A 292 4.72 -5.73 -10.31
C GLY A 292 5.42 -6.39 -9.13
N THR A 293 5.45 -5.71 -7.97
CA THR A 293 5.99 -6.27 -6.73
C THR A 293 5.16 -7.45 -6.24
N ILE A 294 3.84 -7.31 -6.14
CA ILE A 294 2.96 -8.38 -5.64
C ILE A 294 3.00 -9.60 -6.56
N LEU A 295 2.87 -9.40 -7.87
CA LEU A 295 2.89 -10.50 -8.84
C LEU A 295 4.28 -11.14 -8.96
N GLY A 296 5.34 -10.33 -8.93
CA GLY A 296 6.72 -10.80 -8.95
C GLY A 296 7.04 -11.65 -7.72
N ALA A 297 6.75 -11.13 -6.52
CA ALA A 297 6.91 -11.87 -5.26
C ALA A 297 6.06 -13.15 -5.25
N ALA A 298 4.80 -13.09 -5.68
CA ALA A 298 3.93 -14.26 -5.73
C ALA A 298 4.50 -15.36 -6.63
N THR A 299 4.95 -14.98 -7.82
CA THR A 299 5.51 -15.92 -8.80
C THR A 299 6.77 -16.57 -8.25
N LEU A 300 7.70 -15.77 -7.72
CA LEU A 300 8.94 -16.28 -7.15
C LEU A 300 8.69 -17.19 -5.94
N SER A 301 7.83 -16.79 -5.01
CA SER A 301 7.53 -17.56 -3.79
C SER A 301 6.82 -18.88 -4.10
N VAL A 302 5.81 -18.87 -4.99
CA VAL A 302 5.06 -20.07 -5.37
C VAL A 302 5.97 -21.07 -6.09
N LEU A 303 6.75 -20.61 -7.07
CA LEU A 303 7.63 -21.49 -7.84
C LEU A 303 8.81 -22.00 -7.01
N ALA A 304 9.40 -21.16 -6.15
CA ALA A 304 10.47 -21.60 -5.26
C ALA A 304 9.96 -22.63 -4.24
N THR A 305 8.77 -22.40 -3.67
CA THR A 305 8.14 -23.38 -2.76
C THR A 305 7.82 -24.68 -3.48
N LEU A 306 7.32 -24.63 -4.73
CA LEU A 306 7.08 -25.81 -5.55
C LEU A 306 8.37 -26.59 -5.82
N ALA A 307 9.46 -25.89 -6.16
CA ALA A 307 10.78 -26.49 -6.36
C ALA A 307 11.28 -27.18 -5.08
N LEU A 308 11.12 -26.53 -3.92
CA LEU A 308 11.50 -27.06 -2.61
C LEU A 308 10.77 -28.38 -2.29
N VAL A 309 9.43 -28.38 -2.32
CA VAL A 309 8.62 -29.58 -2.03
C VAL A 309 8.74 -30.64 -3.14
N GLY A 310 9.17 -30.23 -4.33
CA GLY A 310 9.48 -31.13 -5.44
C GLY A 310 10.79 -31.89 -5.23
N MET A 311 11.83 -31.23 -4.72
CA MET A 311 13.13 -31.85 -4.44
C MET A 311 13.09 -32.80 -3.24
N GLN A 312 12.44 -32.37 -2.15
CA GLN A 312 12.44 -33.08 -0.88
C GLN A 312 11.02 -33.26 -0.34
N LYS A 313 10.72 -34.45 0.20
CA LYS A 313 9.43 -34.72 0.84
C LYS A 313 9.24 -33.79 2.04
N TYR A 314 8.04 -33.20 2.16
CA TYR A 314 7.75 -32.16 3.16
C TYR A 314 8.08 -32.54 4.61
N THR A 315 8.03 -33.82 4.96
CA THR A 315 8.36 -34.33 6.31
C THR A 315 9.85 -34.31 6.65
N ALA A 316 10.72 -34.18 5.65
CA ALA A 316 12.17 -34.16 5.80
C ALA A 316 12.79 -32.79 5.53
N ILE A 317 11.97 -31.79 5.15
CA ILE A 317 12.43 -30.42 4.92
C ILE A 317 12.88 -29.83 6.26
N ASP A 318 14.13 -29.36 6.29
CA ASP A 318 14.61 -28.53 7.39
C ASP A 318 13.97 -27.13 7.28
N ALA A 319 13.32 -26.65 8.33
CA ALA A 319 12.69 -25.34 8.32
C ALA A 319 13.73 -24.20 8.40
N ASP A 320 14.89 -24.45 9.01
CA ASP A 320 15.92 -23.45 9.23
C ASP A 320 16.90 -23.36 8.04
N GLU A 321 17.09 -24.44 7.27
CA GLU A 321 17.91 -24.47 6.05
C GLU A 321 17.20 -25.16 4.86
N ALA A 322 15.99 -24.68 4.53
CA ALA A 322 15.12 -25.35 3.58
C ALA A 322 15.72 -25.60 2.19
N PHE A 323 16.25 -24.56 1.54
CA PHE A 323 16.72 -24.69 0.16
C PHE A 323 18.08 -25.39 0.06
N GLY A 324 19.02 -25.07 0.96
CA GLY A 324 20.34 -25.73 1.01
C GLY A 324 20.19 -27.23 1.21
N ALA A 325 19.48 -27.64 2.27
CA ALA A 325 19.25 -29.06 2.59
C ALA A 325 18.50 -29.80 1.46
N ALA A 326 17.57 -29.14 0.77
CA ALA A 326 16.87 -29.74 -0.37
C ALA A 326 17.82 -30.04 -1.54
N PHE A 327 18.77 -29.17 -1.86
CA PHE A 327 19.79 -29.44 -2.88
C PHE A 327 20.74 -30.57 -2.50
N THR A 328 21.17 -30.63 -1.24
CA THR A 328 21.93 -31.76 -0.69
C THR A 328 21.15 -33.07 -0.82
N SER A 329 19.84 -33.05 -0.56
CA SER A 329 18.99 -34.25 -0.64
C SER A 329 18.86 -34.85 -2.06
N VAL A 330 19.10 -34.05 -3.10
CA VAL A 330 19.14 -34.50 -4.50
C VAL A 330 20.56 -34.75 -5.02
N GLY A 331 21.58 -34.65 -4.15
CA GLY A 331 22.99 -34.92 -4.46
C GLY A 331 23.74 -33.75 -5.10
N LEU A 332 23.26 -32.51 -4.92
CA LEU A 332 23.86 -31.29 -5.49
C LEU A 332 24.47 -30.38 -4.41
N ASP A 333 25.49 -30.87 -3.71
CA ASP A 333 26.13 -30.13 -2.61
C ASP A 333 26.69 -28.77 -3.05
N TRP A 334 27.25 -28.68 -4.26
CA TRP A 334 27.75 -27.41 -4.80
C TRP A 334 26.64 -26.37 -4.98
N ALA A 335 25.43 -26.81 -5.36
CA ALA A 335 24.26 -25.95 -5.51
C ALA A 335 23.73 -25.54 -4.14
N ALA A 336 23.75 -26.45 -3.16
CA ALA A 336 23.43 -26.15 -1.77
C ALA A 336 24.33 -25.04 -1.23
N SER A 337 25.65 -25.13 -1.43
CA SER A 337 26.60 -24.08 -1.01
C SER A 337 26.38 -22.76 -1.75
N PHE A 338 26.15 -22.80 -3.06
CA PHE A 338 25.85 -21.60 -3.83
C PHE A 338 24.60 -20.87 -3.31
N VAL A 339 23.54 -21.62 -3.02
CA VAL A 339 22.28 -21.08 -2.50
C VAL A 339 22.43 -20.56 -1.08
N ALA A 340 23.09 -21.30 -0.19
CA ALA A 340 23.31 -20.86 1.19
C ALA A 340 24.13 -19.56 1.27
N VAL A 341 25.20 -19.46 0.48
CA VAL A 341 25.99 -18.22 0.39
C VAL A 341 25.19 -17.10 -0.27
N GLY A 342 24.46 -17.39 -1.34
CA GLY A 342 23.61 -16.40 -2.03
C GLY A 342 22.50 -15.85 -1.13
N GLU A 343 21.87 -16.69 -0.31
CA GLU A 343 20.88 -16.30 0.69
C GLU A 343 21.50 -15.34 1.72
N VAL A 344 22.62 -15.72 2.34
CA VAL A 344 23.30 -14.90 3.36
C VAL A 344 23.76 -13.56 2.79
N LEU A 345 24.25 -13.51 1.55
CA LEU A 345 24.72 -12.26 0.93
C LEU A 345 23.59 -11.32 0.53
N THR A 346 22.41 -11.85 0.21
CA THR A 346 21.31 -11.05 -0.33
C THR A 346 20.22 -10.70 0.69
N MET A 347 20.10 -11.43 1.80
CA MET A 347 19.16 -11.11 2.89
C MET A 347 19.33 -9.71 3.50
N PRO A 348 20.55 -9.15 3.69
CA PRO A 348 20.76 -7.80 4.22
C PRO A 348 19.93 -6.71 3.55
N ILE A 349 19.68 -6.83 2.23
CA ILE A 349 18.94 -5.78 1.50
C ILE A 349 17.48 -5.66 1.95
N THR A 350 16.86 -6.75 2.41
CA THR A 350 15.48 -6.70 2.93
C THR A 350 15.43 -5.86 4.20
N SER A 351 16.38 -6.04 5.12
CA SER A 351 16.50 -5.18 6.30
C SER A 351 16.79 -3.72 5.93
N PHE A 352 17.63 -3.50 4.92
CA PHE A 352 17.94 -2.14 4.47
C PHE A 352 16.73 -1.43 3.88
N ILE A 353 15.93 -2.12 3.05
CA ILE A 353 14.73 -1.54 2.44
C ILE A 353 13.66 -1.22 3.49
N ALA A 354 13.41 -2.13 4.44
CA ALA A 354 12.53 -1.86 5.58
C ALA A 354 12.99 -0.62 6.35
N PHE A 355 14.30 -0.53 6.63
CA PHE A 355 14.87 0.65 7.28
C PHE A 355 14.71 1.92 6.44
N LEU A 356 14.84 1.84 5.10
CA LEU A 356 14.73 2.99 4.19
C LEU A 356 13.35 3.68 4.33
N ALA A 357 12.28 2.94 4.57
CA ALA A 357 10.95 3.52 4.75
C ALA A 357 10.76 4.23 6.11
N GLN A 358 11.49 3.83 7.17
CA GLN A 358 11.26 4.31 8.54
C GLN A 358 11.45 5.84 8.70
N PRO A 359 12.57 6.47 8.27
CA PRO A 359 12.76 7.92 8.41
C PRO A 359 11.68 8.73 7.70
N ARG A 360 11.10 8.22 6.62
CA ARG A 360 10.08 8.91 5.80
C ARG A 360 8.73 8.97 6.48
N VAL A 361 8.35 7.90 7.20
CA VAL A 361 7.16 7.91 8.05
C VAL A 361 7.32 8.93 9.19
N LEU A 362 8.47 8.91 9.87
CA LEU A 362 8.75 9.86 10.95
C LEU A 362 8.77 11.30 10.46
N TYR A 363 9.33 11.53 9.27
CA TYR A 363 9.31 12.82 8.59
C TYR A 363 7.89 13.31 8.33
N ALA A 364 7.04 12.47 7.72
CA ALA A 364 5.65 12.83 7.44
C ALA A 364 4.88 13.18 8.72
N MET A 365 5.02 12.37 9.77
CA MET A 365 4.39 12.64 11.07
C MET A 365 4.91 13.92 11.74
N ALA A 366 6.19 14.25 11.58
CA ALA A 366 6.79 15.44 12.16
C ALA A 366 6.42 16.72 11.39
N GLN A 367 6.25 16.64 10.06
CA GLN A 367 5.72 17.73 9.23
C GLN A 367 4.32 18.14 9.67
N ASP A 368 3.49 17.17 10.05
CA ASP A 368 2.13 17.41 10.57
C ASP A 368 2.09 17.84 12.06
N GLY A 369 3.25 17.92 12.71
CA GLY A 369 3.38 18.29 14.13
C GLY A 369 3.02 17.18 15.12
N LEU A 370 2.82 15.94 14.64
CA LEU A 370 2.49 14.81 15.50
C LEU A 370 3.71 14.22 16.21
N LEU A 371 4.92 14.45 15.69
CA LEU A 371 6.20 14.09 16.30
C LEU A 371 7.11 15.33 16.48
N PRO A 372 8.19 15.22 17.27
CA PRO A 372 9.18 16.29 17.41
C PRO A 372 9.78 16.72 16.06
N LYS A 373 9.98 18.04 15.89
CA LYS A 373 10.51 18.63 14.64
C LYS A 373 11.88 18.11 14.21
N VAL A 374 12.63 17.45 15.11
CA VAL A 374 13.93 16.83 14.79
C VAL A 374 13.84 15.81 13.65
N PHE A 375 12.68 15.19 13.45
CA PHE A 375 12.44 14.23 12.36
C PHE A 375 11.99 14.91 11.05
N ALA A 376 11.62 16.19 11.09
CA ALA A 376 11.19 16.96 9.92
C ALA A 376 12.36 17.64 9.18
N ASP A 377 13.55 17.69 9.78
CA ASP A 377 14.72 18.35 9.19
C ASP A 377 15.25 17.59 7.97
N VAL A 378 15.29 18.28 6.83
CA VAL A 378 15.88 17.81 5.56
C VAL A 378 17.19 18.56 5.34
N ASP A 379 18.26 17.85 4.97
CA ASP A 379 19.53 18.49 4.64
C ASP A 379 19.51 19.15 3.25
N ALA A 380 20.59 19.85 2.90
CA ALA A 380 20.70 20.55 1.60
C ALA A 380 20.63 19.61 0.37
N HIS A 381 20.86 18.31 0.55
CA HIS A 381 20.82 17.31 -0.51
C HIS A 381 19.46 16.59 -0.60
N GLY A 382 18.51 16.90 0.29
CA GLY A 382 17.22 16.21 0.36
C GLY A 382 17.23 14.95 1.24
N THR A 383 18.27 14.74 2.05
CA THR A 383 18.44 13.56 2.91
C THR A 383 17.93 13.83 4.33
N LEU A 384 17.24 12.84 4.89
CA LEU A 384 16.67 12.86 6.25
C LEU A 384 17.71 12.50 7.32
N PHE A 385 18.84 13.21 7.38
CA PHE A 385 20.00 12.80 8.19
C PHE A 385 19.66 12.50 9.66
N ARG A 386 19.00 13.44 10.35
CA ARG A 386 18.63 13.29 11.77
C ARG A 386 17.63 12.17 11.99
N GLY A 387 16.62 12.08 11.11
CA GLY A 387 15.61 11.03 11.16
C GLY A 387 16.22 9.64 10.98
N THR A 388 17.10 9.48 9.99
CA THR A 388 17.84 8.24 9.72
C THR A 388 18.76 7.85 10.87
N LEU A 389 19.50 8.80 11.45
CA LEU A 389 20.39 8.51 12.57
C LEU A 389 19.61 8.05 13.81
N LEU A 390 18.55 8.78 14.20
CA LEU A 390 17.78 8.47 15.41
C LEU A 390 17.00 7.15 15.27
N SER A 391 16.34 6.93 14.13
CA SER A 391 15.62 5.67 13.90
C SER A 391 16.58 4.48 13.76
N GLY A 392 17.75 4.68 13.14
CA GLY A 392 18.78 3.66 12.98
C GLY A 392 19.41 3.24 14.31
N LEU A 393 19.68 4.20 15.21
CA LEU A 393 20.12 3.91 16.57
C LEU A 393 19.08 3.08 17.33
N GLY A 394 17.81 3.47 17.27
CA GLY A 394 16.70 2.73 17.89
C GLY A 394 16.58 1.30 17.35
N ALA A 395 16.58 1.14 16.02
CA ALA A 395 16.52 -0.17 15.37
C ALA A 395 17.75 -1.03 15.69
N THR A 396 18.94 -0.45 15.81
CA THR A 396 20.17 -1.15 16.21
C THR A 396 20.04 -1.70 17.63
N VAL A 397 19.55 -0.90 18.58
CA VAL A 397 19.31 -1.37 19.96
C VAL A 397 18.31 -2.53 19.99
N LEU A 398 17.21 -2.43 19.23
CA LEU A 398 16.25 -3.52 19.11
C LEU A 398 16.89 -4.78 18.50
N ALA A 399 17.69 -4.61 17.45
CA ALA A 399 18.42 -5.70 16.83
C ALA A 399 19.43 -6.34 17.77
N VAL A 400 20.02 -5.63 18.73
CA VAL A 400 20.95 -6.20 19.70
C VAL A 400 20.24 -6.88 20.87
N PHE A 401 19.11 -6.36 21.35
CA PHE A 401 18.51 -6.79 22.63
C PHE A 401 17.13 -7.45 22.55
N VAL A 402 16.46 -7.49 21.40
CA VAL A 402 15.14 -8.13 21.28
C VAL A 402 15.21 -9.38 20.41
N PRO A 403 14.74 -10.54 20.91
CA PRO A 403 14.83 -11.79 20.16
C PRO A 403 13.89 -11.80 18.93
N PHE A 404 14.32 -12.48 17.87
CA PHE A 404 13.61 -12.59 16.59
C PHE A 404 12.12 -12.91 16.72
N HIS A 405 11.73 -13.91 17.50
CA HIS A 405 10.35 -14.35 17.61
C HIS A 405 9.41 -13.26 18.16
N VAL A 406 9.88 -12.42 19.08
CA VAL A 406 9.11 -11.28 19.60
C VAL A 406 8.92 -10.22 18.51
N LEU A 407 10.00 -9.88 17.80
CA LEU A 407 9.96 -8.91 16.70
C LEU A 407 8.99 -9.39 15.60
N TRP A 408 9.19 -10.61 15.11
CA TRP A 408 8.41 -11.27 14.06
C TRP A 408 6.90 -11.22 14.32
N ASN A 409 6.50 -11.62 15.53
CA ASN A 409 5.10 -11.69 15.93
C ASN A 409 4.45 -10.30 15.90
N VAL A 410 5.12 -9.29 16.45
CA VAL A 410 4.58 -7.93 16.56
C VAL A 410 4.49 -7.25 15.18
N ILE A 411 5.48 -7.46 14.31
CA ILE A 411 5.48 -6.93 12.92
C ILE A 411 4.27 -7.45 12.14
N SER A 412 4.10 -8.78 12.12
CA SER A 412 3.06 -9.45 11.32
C SER A 412 1.64 -9.05 11.70
N LEU A 413 1.43 -8.70 12.98
CA LEU A 413 0.13 -8.26 13.45
C LEU A 413 -0.12 -6.77 13.18
N GLY A 414 0.92 -5.93 13.31
CA GLY A 414 0.82 -4.49 13.13
C GLY A 414 0.42 -4.10 11.69
N ILE A 415 1.02 -4.76 10.70
CA ILE A 415 0.76 -4.50 9.27
C ILE A 415 -0.71 -4.73 8.88
N LEU A 416 -1.34 -5.80 9.39
CA LEU A 416 -2.72 -6.15 9.04
C LEU A 416 -3.69 -5.06 9.51
N VAL A 417 -3.44 -4.49 10.69
CA VAL A 417 -4.22 -3.36 11.21
C VAL A 417 -3.95 -2.10 10.39
N ALA A 418 -2.71 -1.85 9.98
CA ALA A 418 -2.35 -0.72 9.12
C ALA A 418 -3.05 -0.82 7.76
N PHE A 419 -3.06 -1.99 7.12
CA PHE A 419 -3.76 -2.19 5.84
C PHE A 419 -5.27 -2.01 5.98
N ASN A 420 -5.86 -2.35 7.13
CA ASN A 420 -7.25 -2.04 7.41
C ASN A 420 -7.51 -0.53 7.51
N PHE A 421 -6.57 0.27 8.02
CA PHE A 421 -6.67 1.72 7.96
C PHE A 421 -6.58 2.24 6.53
N THR A 422 -5.71 1.71 5.67
CA THR A 422 -5.65 2.09 4.25
C THR A 422 -6.96 1.77 3.52
N ASN A 423 -7.46 0.55 3.66
CA ASN A 423 -8.72 0.15 3.03
C ASN A 423 -9.92 0.99 3.53
N SER A 424 -9.96 1.30 4.83
CA SER A 424 -10.98 2.18 5.40
C SER A 424 -10.84 3.63 4.92
N SER A 425 -9.61 4.10 4.70
CA SER A 425 -9.32 5.42 4.15
C SER A 425 -9.86 5.54 2.73
N LEU A 426 -9.66 4.53 1.88
CA LEU A 426 -10.21 4.53 0.52
C LEU A 426 -11.74 4.54 0.51
N LEU A 427 -12.39 3.70 1.32
CA LEU A 427 -13.85 3.68 1.46
C LEU A 427 -14.39 5.08 1.82
N LEU A 428 -13.71 5.77 2.73
CA LEU A 428 -14.14 7.09 3.15
C LEU A 428 -13.88 8.17 2.10
N VAL A 429 -12.74 8.14 1.41
CA VAL A 429 -12.42 9.07 0.31
C VAL A 429 -13.44 8.94 -0.83
N ARG A 430 -13.85 7.72 -1.18
CA ARG A 430 -14.82 7.44 -2.25
C ARG A 430 -16.25 7.86 -1.90
N THR A 431 -16.65 7.69 -0.64
CA THR A 431 -17.95 8.18 -0.15
C THR A 431 -17.97 9.70 0.05
N ALA A 432 -16.83 10.34 0.27
CA ALA A 432 -16.74 11.81 0.38
C ALA A 432 -16.71 12.50 -1.00
N LYS A 433 -15.94 11.98 -1.96
CA LYS A 433 -15.79 12.59 -3.30
C LYS A 433 -17.10 12.59 -4.09
N SER A 434 -17.93 11.57 -3.92
CA SER A 434 -19.24 11.50 -4.57
C SER A 434 -20.25 12.51 -4.01
N ALA A 435 -20.00 13.13 -2.85
CA ALA A 435 -20.88 14.12 -2.24
C ALA A 435 -20.86 15.52 -2.89
N GLY A 436 -19.95 15.81 -3.83
CA GLY A 436 -19.98 17.05 -4.64
C GLY A 436 -19.95 18.36 -3.84
N VAL A 437 -19.35 18.36 -2.65
CA VAL A 437 -19.32 19.51 -1.73
C VAL A 437 -18.05 20.34 -1.99
N PRO A 438 -18.16 21.63 -2.35
CA PRO A 438 -17.02 22.54 -2.33
C PRO A 438 -16.39 22.53 -0.94
N THR A 439 -15.07 22.43 -0.88
CA THR A 439 -14.26 22.18 0.32
C THR A 439 -14.34 23.26 1.41
N THR A 440 -15.14 24.30 1.21
CA THR A 440 -15.46 25.33 2.20
C THR A 440 -16.63 24.95 3.11
N ASP A 441 -17.47 23.98 2.74
CA ASP A 441 -18.76 23.73 3.40
C ASP A 441 -19.00 22.26 3.79
N LEU A 442 -17.95 21.54 4.20
CA LEU A 442 -18.06 20.19 4.76
C LEU A 442 -18.97 20.12 6.01
N GLU A 443 -19.01 21.19 6.80
CA GLU A 443 -19.90 21.29 7.97
C GLU A 443 -21.38 21.46 7.57
N ALA A 444 -21.67 22.18 6.47
CA ALA A 444 -23.03 22.37 5.98
C ALA A 444 -23.56 21.14 5.22
N ALA A 445 -22.70 20.44 4.49
CA ALA A 445 -23.08 19.18 3.82
C ALA A 445 -23.33 18.03 4.80
N GLN A 446 -22.68 18.03 5.97
CA GLN A 446 -23.00 17.10 7.06
C GLN A 446 -24.28 17.48 7.82
N ALA A 447 -24.62 18.76 7.88
CA ALA A 447 -25.91 19.22 8.42
C ALA A 447 -27.11 18.88 7.51
N ALA A 448 -26.87 18.69 6.22
CA ALA A 448 -27.88 18.26 5.24
C ALA A 448 -28.13 16.74 5.22
N TRP A 449 -27.51 15.97 6.11
CA TRP A 449 -27.63 14.52 6.15
C TRP A 449 -28.99 14.10 6.74
N PRO A 450 -29.87 13.39 6.00
CA PRO A 450 -31.08 12.83 6.59
C PRO A 450 -30.69 11.76 7.63
N ALA A 451 -31.55 11.48 8.61
CA ALA A 451 -31.29 10.67 9.81
C ALA A 451 -30.79 9.20 9.63
N LYS A 452 -30.32 8.78 8.45
CA LYS A 452 -29.69 7.48 8.15
C LYS A 452 -28.16 7.56 8.25
N ALA A 453 -27.57 7.27 9.42
CA ALA A 453 -26.14 6.98 9.70
C ALA A 453 -25.04 7.62 8.80
N SER A 454 -24.16 8.44 9.38
CA SER A 454 -23.00 9.02 8.66
C SER A 454 -22.10 7.94 8.01
N PRO A 455 -21.49 8.17 6.83
CA PRO A 455 -20.64 7.18 6.15
C PRO A 455 -19.50 6.65 7.01
N GLY A 456 -18.90 7.51 7.83
CA GLY A 456 -17.86 7.10 8.78
C GLY A 456 -18.37 6.12 9.86
N ALA A 457 -19.62 6.28 10.32
CA ALA A 457 -20.22 5.35 11.29
C ALA A 457 -20.51 3.99 10.65
N LEU A 458 -20.90 3.96 9.37
CA LEU A 458 -21.10 2.71 8.62
C LEU A 458 -19.77 1.98 8.40
N ILE A 459 -18.71 2.70 8.01
CA ILE A 459 -17.37 2.12 7.87
C ILE A 459 -16.86 1.61 9.21
N GLY A 460 -17.03 2.37 10.29
CA GLY A 460 -16.66 1.95 11.64
C GLY A 460 -17.43 0.71 12.11
N ALA A 461 -18.74 0.65 11.85
CA ALA A 461 -19.56 -0.53 12.13
C ALA A 461 -19.09 -1.74 11.31
N PHE A 462 -18.82 -1.55 10.01
CA PHE A 462 -18.32 -2.61 9.13
C PHE A 462 -16.98 -3.15 9.64
N PHE A 463 -16.05 -2.28 10.02
CA PHE A 463 -14.74 -2.64 10.54
C PHE A 463 -14.84 -3.56 11.76
N VAL A 464 -15.71 -3.22 12.72
CA VAL A 464 -15.94 -4.02 13.94
C VAL A 464 -16.67 -5.33 13.64
N VAL A 465 -17.73 -5.28 12.84
CA VAL A 465 -18.50 -6.49 12.48
C VAL A 465 -17.64 -7.45 11.66
N SER A 466 -16.81 -6.94 10.76
CA SER A 466 -15.87 -7.73 9.97
C SER A 466 -14.82 -8.42 10.84
N PHE A 467 -14.28 -7.72 11.85
CA PHE A 467 -13.41 -8.34 12.86
C PHE A 467 -14.12 -9.48 13.60
N LEU A 468 -15.36 -9.25 14.07
CA LEU A 468 -16.14 -10.28 14.76
C LEU A 468 -16.42 -11.47 13.84
N ALA A 469 -16.80 -11.24 12.59
CA ALA A 469 -17.01 -12.31 11.60
C ALA A 469 -15.74 -13.14 11.41
N ALA A 470 -14.63 -12.48 11.11
CA ALA A 470 -13.33 -13.11 10.88
C ALA A 470 -12.85 -13.92 12.11
N PHE A 471 -13.00 -13.36 13.31
CA PHE A 471 -12.62 -14.04 14.55
C PHE A 471 -13.41 -15.32 14.79
N HIS A 472 -14.73 -15.29 14.56
CA HIS A 472 -15.58 -16.47 14.71
C HIS A 472 -15.38 -17.49 13.59
N TRP A 473 -15.11 -17.06 12.35
CA TRP A 473 -14.69 -17.95 11.27
C TRP A 473 -13.41 -18.70 11.67
N GLN A 474 -12.40 -17.97 12.13
CA GLN A 474 -11.12 -18.57 12.46
C GLN A 474 -11.20 -19.49 13.67
N LYS A 475 -11.70 -19.00 14.81
CA LYS A 475 -11.71 -19.78 16.06
C LYS A 475 -12.87 -20.79 16.13
N GLY A 476 -14.00 -20.47 15.51
CA GLY A 476 -15.24 -21.25 15.58
C GLY A 476 -15.46 -22.22 14.41
N VAL A 477 -14.85 -22.00 13.23
CA VAL A 477 -15.02 -22.88 12.06
C VAL A 477 -13.71 -23.58 11.68
N VAL A 478 -12.62 -22.81 11.52
CA VAL A 478 -11.34 -23.38 11.09
C VAL A 478 -10.65 -24.13 12.23
N ALA A 479 -10.53 -23.49 13.40
CA ALA A 479 -9.87 -24.09 14.55
C ALA A 479 -10.77 -25.07 15.32
N SER A 480 -12.10 -24.99 15.25
CA SER A 480 -12.99 -25.90 16.00
C SER A 480 -12.83 -27.37 15.58
N ALA A 481 -12.44 -27.63 14.33
CA ALA A 481 -12.07 -28.96 13.85
C ALA A 481 -10.84 -29.57 14.59
N SER A 482 -9.98 -28.73 15.18
CA SER A 482 -8.79 -29.14 15.95
C SER A 482 -9.04 -29.38 17.44
N LEU A 483 -10.14 -28.86 18.02
CA LEU A 483 -10.45 -28.94 19.46
C LEU A 483 -11.15 -30.25 19.88
N SER A 484 -11.17 -31.27 19.03
CA SER A 484 -11.89 -32.54 19.29
C SER A 484 -11.23 -33.43 20.38
N ALA A 485 -10.08 -33.06 20.93
CA ALA A 485 -9.27 -33.98 21.76
C ALA A 485 -9.19 -33.65 23.28
N ALA A 486 -9.76 -32.53 23.77
CA ALA A 486 -9.64 -32.16 25.18
C ALA A 486 -10.99 -32.15 25.91
N THR A 487 -11.16 -33.08 26.85
CA THR A 487 -12.37 -33.30 27.66
C THR A 487 -12.62 -32.21 28.73
N ASN A 488 -11.68 -31.27 28.94
CA ASN A 488 -11.77 -30.18 29.92
C ASN A 488 -11.61 -28.80 29.28
N ALA A 489 -12.41 -28.49 28.25
CA ALA A 489 -12.29 -27.21 27.57
C ALA A 489 -12.97 -26.06 28.36
N PRO A 490 -12.30 -24.90 28.54
CA PRO A 490 -12.86 -23.70 29.17
C PRO A 490 -14.17 -23.24 28.50
N MET A 491 -14.96 -22.40 29.20
CA MET A 491 -16.24 -21.85 28.72
C MET A 491 -16.16 -21.28 27.29
N PHE A 492 -15.03 -20.64 26.96
CA PHE A 492 -14.76 -20.07 25.63
C PHE A 492 -14.73 -21.12 24.52
N ASP A 493 -14.09 -22.27 24.74
CA ASP A 493 -14.00 -23.34 23.73
C ASP A 493 -15.34 -24.04 23.50
N ARG A 494 -16.20 -24.08 24.53
CA ARG A 494 -17.58 -24.55 24.37
C ARG A 494 -18.40 -23.58 23.54
N TYR A 495 -18.25 -22.28 23.79
CA TYR A 495 -18.87 -21.23 22.98
C TYR A 495 -18.42 -21.31 21.50
N MET A 496 -17.10 -21.36 21.25
CA MET A 496 -16.58 -21.38 19.88
C MET A 496 -17.01 -22.62 19.09
N ARG A 497 -17.17 -23.78 19.73
CA ARG A 497 -17.66 -24.98 19.06
C ARG A 497 -19.17 -24.97 18.80
N ALA A 498 -19.98 -24.55 19.78
CA ALA A 498 -21.43 -24.65 19.69
C ALA A 498 -22.08 -23.44 18.99
N VAL A 499 -21.59 -22.23 19.28
CA VAL A 499 -22.17 -20.96 18.82
C VAL A 499 -21.29 -20.30 17.76
N GLY A 500 -19.98 -20.58 17.74
CA GLY A 500 -19.02 -19.95 16.84
C GLY A 500 -19.43 -19.95 15.36
N PRO A 501 -19.82 -21.10 14.75
CA PRO A 501 -20.25 -21.13 13.35
C PRO A 501 -21.49 -20.26 13.07
N PHE A 502 -22.47 -20.25 13.98
CA PHE A 502 -23.67 -19.43 13.85
C PHE A 502 -23.36 -17.95 13.99
N ALA A 503 -22.49 -17.59 14.94
CA ALA A 503 -22.01 -16.22 15.11
C ALA A 503 -21.20 -15.75 13.89
N ALA A 504 -20.35 -16.62 13.32
CA ALA A 504 -19.60 -16.35 12.10
C ALA A 504 -20.56 -16.04 10.93
N ALA A 505 -21.58 -16.87 10.72
CA ALA A 505 -22.59 -16.65 9.69
C ALA A 505 -23.36 -15.35 9.91
N LEU A 506 -23.82 -15.09 11.13
CA LEU A 506 -24.56 -13.87 11.48
C LEU A 506 -23.76 -12.60 11.21
N PHE A 507 -22.54 -12.50 11.74
CA PHE A 507 -21.70 -11.32 11.53
C PHE A 507 -21.28 -11.18 10.06
N THR A 508 -21.11 -12.28 9.33
CA THR A 508 -20.85 -12.23 7.88
C THR A 508 -22.04 -11.64 7.13
N ILE A 509 -23.27 -12.05 7.44
CA ILE A 509 -24.49 -11.50 6.83
C ILE A 509 -24.60 -9.99 7.12
N VAL A 510 -24.32 -9.57 8.36
CA VAL A 510 -24.34 -8.15 8.73
C VAL A 510 -23.24 -7.37 7.99
N ALA A 511 -22.03 -7.92 7.87
CA ALA A 511 -20.93 -7.30 7.11
C ALA A 511 -21.29 -7.14 5.62
N ILE A 512 -21.92 -8.15 5.01
CA ILE A 512 -22.42 -8.09 3.63
C ILE A 512 -23.48 -7.01 3.51
N ALA A 513 -24.46 -6.96 4.41
CA ALA A 513 -25.50 -5.92 4.41
C ALA A 513 -24.91 -4.50 4.52
N LEU A 514 -23.90 -4.30 5.37
CA LEU A 514 -23.17 -3.04 5.49
C LEU A 514 -22.40 -2.69 4.22
N THR A 515 -21.84 -3.68 3.52
CA THR A 515 -21.15 -3.46 2.23
C THR A 515 -22.13 -2.98 1.16
N PHE A 516 -23.32 -3.59 1.08
CA PHE A 516 -24.37 -3.11 0.17
C PHE A 516 -24.86 -1.72 0.55
N ALA A 517 -25.02 -1.41 1.85
CA ALA A 517 -25.37 -0.07 2.30
C ALA A 517 -24.33 0.99 1.90
N LEU A 518 -23.03 0.64 1.92
CA LEU A 518 -21.96 1.51 1.41
C LEU A 518 -22.04 1.68 -0.11
N SER A 519 -22.36 0.61 -0.84
CA SER A 519 -22.55 0.64 -2.29
C SER A 519 -23.71 1.55 -2.71
N ASP A 520 -24.83 1.49 -1.99
CA ASP A 520 -26.01 2.33 -2.25
C ASP A 520 -25.68 3.82 -2.08
N ILE A 521 -24.86 4.17 -1.08
CA ILE A 521 -24.39 5.54 -0.86
C ILE A 521 -23.56 6.02 -2.04
N GLU A 522 -22.59 5.21 -2.49
CA GLU A 522 -21.73 5.55 -3.63
C GLU A 522 -22.54 5.72 -4.92
N MET A 523 -23.48 4.79 -5.21
CA MET A 523 -24.35 4.88 -6.39
C MET A 523 -25.26 6.10 -6.36
N THR A 524 -25.98 6.34 -5.26
CA THR A 524 -26.92 7.47 -5.12
C THR A 524 -26.21 8.80 -5.32
N GLN A 525 -25.00 8.93 -4.79
CA GLN A 525 -24.20 10.14 -4.92
C GLN A 525 -23.61 10.32 -6.32
N SER A 526 -23.20 9.25 -6.99
CA SER A 526 -22.72 9.32 -8.39
C SER A 526 -23.82 9.81 -9.36
N VAL A 527 -25.08 9.40 -9.12
CA VAL A 527 -26.24 9.85 -9.89
C VAL A 527 -26.56 11.31 -9.58
N ALA A 528 -26.53 11.72 -8.32
CA ALA A 528 -26.77 13.11 -7.91
C ALA A 528 -25.71 14.07 -8.47
N SER A 529 -24.44 13.68 -8.50
CA SER A 529 -23.36 14.47 -9.09
C SER A 529 -23.50 14.64 -10.60
N LYS A 530 -23.98 13.61 -11.32
CA LYS A 530 -24.21 13.68 -12.78
C LYS A 530 -25.48 14.43 -13.16
N ALA A 531 -26.45 14.53 -12.25
CA ALA A 531 -27.73 15.21 -12.48
C ALA A 531 -27.68 16.73 -12.25
N ARG A 532 -26.54 17.29 -11.82
CA ARG A 532 -26.36 18.74 -11.67
C ARG A 532 -26.11 19.35 -13.06
N PRO A 533 -27.03 20.14 -13.64
CA PRO A 533 -26.78 20.80 -14.92
C PRO A 533 -25.66 21.82 -14.75
N ASP A 534 -24.82 22.00 -15.77
CA ASP A 534 -23.71 22.94 -15.81
C ASP A 534 -24.13 24.36 -15.40
N ALA A 535 -23.95 24.67 -14.12
CA ALA A 535 -24.12 26.02 -13.59
C ALA A 535 -22.87 26.86 -13.89
N HIS A 536 -22.53 26.99 -15.17
CA HIS A 536 -21.59 27.97 -15.70
C HIS A 536 -22.13 28.66 -16.97
N ALA A 537 -23.46 28.76 -17.07
CA ALA A 537 -24.13 29.55 -18.10
C ALA A 537 -25.32 30.34 -17.51
N GLN A 538 -25.07 31.16 -16.49
CA GLN A 538 -26.00 32.23 -16.06
C GLN A 538 -25.33 33.12 -15.01
N ASP A 539 -24.39 33.97 -15.45
CA ASP A 539 -24.03 35.20 -14.74
C ASP A 539 -23.63 36.27 -15.77
N SER A 540 -24.64 36.67 -16.54
CA SER A 540 -24.73 37.92 -17.29
C SER A 540 -26.23 38.06 -17.56
N VAL A 541 -26.97 39.01 -16.99
CA VAL A 541 -27.00 40.39 -17.45
C VAL A 541 -27.88 41.19 -16.48
N ALA A 542 -27.31 42.32 -16.03
CA ALA A 542 -27.90 43.64 -15.80
C ALA A 542 -29.14 43.81 -14.92
N THR A 543 -28.90 44.55 -13.84
CA THR A 543 -29.75 45.63 -13.33
C THR A 543 -30.33 46.49 -14.45
N ASP A 544 -31.64 46.78 -14.42
CA ASP A 544 -32.17 48.00 -15.03
C ASP A 544 -33.35 48.61 -14.25
N VAL A 545 -33.22 49.91 -14.07
CA VAL A 545 -34.15 50.88 -13.47
C VAL A 545 -35.27 51.20 -14.48
N PRO A 546 -36.52 51.48 -14.06
CA PRO A 546 -37.61 51.73 -14.98
C PRO A 546 -37.69 53.19 -15.44
N LEU A 547 -38.01 53.43 -16.72
CA LEU A 547 -38.51 54.73 -17.17
C LEU A 547 -39.40 54.60 -18.43
N GLU A 548 -40.64 55.07 -18.28
CA GLU A 548 -41.61 55.33 -19.33
C GLU A 548 -41.08 56.33 -20.37
N LYS A 549 -41.32 56.09 -21.67
CA LYS A 549 -42.19 56.91 -22.54
C LYS A 549 -41.99 56.61 -24.03
N ARG A 550 -43.10 56.21 -24.64
CA ARG A 550 -43.70 56.67 -25.91
C ARG A 550 -42.88 56.68 -27.22
N GLN A 551 -43.40 55.83 -28.11
CA GLN A 551 -43.99 56.13 -29.44
C GLN A 551 -43.09 56.46 -30.64
N ALA A 552 -43.36 55.65 -31.68
CA ALA A 552 -43.48 55.98 -33.09
C ALA A 552 -42.20 56.24 -33.90
N LEU A 553 -41.90 55.33 -34.83
CA LEU A 553 -41.86 55.69 -36.25
C LEU A 553 -42.14 54.48 -37.14
N PHE A 554 -42.83 54.78 -38.24
CA PHE A 554 -43.49 53.90 -39.20
C PHE A 554 -42.55 53.14 -40.16
N GLY A 555 -42.95 51.91 -40.49
CA GLY A 555 -43.29 51.46 -41.86
C GLY A 555 -42.18 51.15 -42.87
N THR A 556 -42.07 49.90 -43.35
CA THR A 556 -42.78 49.40 -44.55
C THR A 556 -42.32 47.99 -44.95
N ASP A 557 -43.23 47.05 -44.76
CA ASP A 557 -43.74 46.00 -45.67
C ASP A 557 -42.85 45.13 -46.61
N GLN A 558 -43.26 43.85 -46.63
CA GLN A 558 -43.37 42.93 -47.79
C GLN A 558 -42.18 42.02 -48.23
N ARG A 559 -42.16 40.73 -47.84
CA ARG A 559 -42.87 39.60 -48.53
C ARG A 559 -42.42 38.18 -48.08
N LYS A 560 -43.47 37.39 -47.78
CA LYS A 560 -43.72 35.95 -48.04
C LYS A 560 -42.94 34.83 -47.33
N CYS A 561 -43.64 34.26 -46.35
CA CYS A 561 -43.58 32.85 -45.94
C CYS A 561 -44.15 31.90 -47.01
N ARG A 562 -43.71 30.63 -47.01
CA ARG A 562 -44.64 29.48 -46.98
C ARG A 562 -44.00 28.19 -46.45
N HIS A 563 -44.74 27.59 -45.49
CA HIS A 563 -44.78 26.19 -45.04
C HIS A 563 -44.84 25.19 -46.23
N GLU A 564 -44.59 23.88 -46.11
CA GLU A 564 -45.30 22.94 -45.23
C GLU A 564 -44.73 21.50 -45.36
N SER A 565 -44.99 20.70 -44.33
CA SER A 565 -44.77 19.25 -44.16
C SER A 565 -45.77 18.37 -44.93
N GLY A 566 -45.41 17.10 -45.20
CA GLY A 566 -46.40 16.03 -45.46
C GLY A 566 -45.85 14.76 -46.13
N SER A 567 -46.00 13.62 -45.46
CA SER A 567 -45.74 12.24 -45.90
C SER A 567 -46.73 11.69 -46.94
N PHE A 568 -46.39 10.61 -47.67
CA PHE A 568 -47.22 9.38 -47.75
C PHE A 568 -46.56 8.21 -48.51
N ASP A 569 -46.97 7.00 -48.14
CA ASP A 569 -46.50 5.63 -48.49
C ASP A 569 -46.69 5.15 -49.95
N ARG A 570 -45.88 4.14 -50.38
CA ARG A 570 -46.32 2.76 -50.75
C ARG A 570 -45.26 1.87 -51.44
N VAL A 571 -44.95 0.74 -50.79
CA VAL A 571 -45.14 -0.70 -51.18
C VAL A 571 -44.40 -1.38 -52.37
N CYS A 572 -43.82 -2.55 -52.02
CA CYS A 572 -43.57 -3.84 -52.75
C CYS A 572 -42.27 -4.09 -53.54
N GLY A 573 -41.64 -5.25 -53.24
CA GLY A 573 -40.85 -6.06 -54.17
C GLY A 573 -39.68 -6.83 -53.54
N GLU A 574 -39.88 -8.12 -53.27
CA GLU A 574 -38.86 -9.14 -52.95
C GLU A 574 -37.83 -9.33 -54.09
N ASP A 575 -36.61 -9.77 -53.75
CA ASP A 575 -35.94 -10.93 -54.37
C ASP A 575 -34.59 -11.25 -53.70
N ASP A 576 -34.45 -12.49 -53.25
CA ASP A 576 -33.23 -13.16 -52.81
C ASP A 576 -32.44 -13.70 -54.02
N VAL A 577 -31.12 -13.44 -54.11
CA VAL A 577 -30.19 -14.30 -54.88
C VAL A 577 -28.82 -14.38 -54.17
N LYS A 578 -28.36 -15.62 -54.00
CA LYS A 578 -27.03 -16.05 -53.53
C LYS A 578 -26.00 -16.15 -54.69
N MET A 579 -24.72 -16.12 -54.27
CA MET A 579 -23.52 -16.82 -54.79
C MET A 579 -22.48 -16.07 -55.64
N GLU A 580 -21.27 -16.04 -55.03
CA GLU A 580 -19.96 -16.51 -55.50
C GLU A 580 -18.89 -15.57 -56.15
N ASP A 581 -17.68 -15.74 -55.57
CA ASP A 581 -16.32 -15.77 -56.14
C ASP A 581 -15.41 -14.53 -56.31
N SER A 582 -14.51 -14.41 -55.29
CA SER A 582 -13.04 -14.61 -55.33
C SER A 582 -12.05 -13.55 -55.86
N ASP A 583 -10.92 -13.51 -55.12
CA ASP A 583 -9.54 -13.08 -55.45
C ASP A 583 -9.22 -11.57 -55.30
N ILE A 584 -8.12 -11.06 -54.69
CA ILE A 584 -6.73 -11.52 -54.50
C ILE A 584 -6.09 -10.92 -53.20
N LYS A 585 -5.15 -11.68 -52.62
CA LYS A 585 -4.19 -11.44 -51.51
C LYS A 585 -3.28 -10.19 -51.64
N SER A 586 -2.82 -9.64 -50.50
CA SER A 586 -1.38 -9.68 -50.09
C SER A 586 -1.10 -8.92 -48.78
N GLU A 587 -0.37 -9.59 -47.88
CA GLU A 587 0.26 -9.11 -46.65
C GLU A 587 1.46 -8.17 -46.89
N VAL A 588 2.00 -7.68 -45.77
CA VAL A 588 3.41 -7.36 -45.44
C VAL A 588 3.73 -5.88 -45.19
N GLU A 589 3.53 -5.52 -43.93
CA GLU A 589 4.53 -5.04 -42.94
C GLU A 589 5.93 -4.50 -43.36
N LEU A 590 6.36 -3.55 -42.52
CA LEU A 590 7.73 -3.18 -42.08
C LEU A 590 8.46 -1.94 -42.67
N SER A 591 8.65 -0.98 -41.74
CA SER A 591 9.89 -0.31 -41.30
C SER A 591 10.78 0.48 -42.28
N GLU A 592 11.21 1.68 -41.88
CA GLU A 592 12.58 1.92 -41.38
C GLU A 592 12.85 3.39 -40.98
N SER A 593 14.06 3.59 -40.46
CA SER A 593 14.59 4.51 -39.46
C SER A 593 15.24 5.83 -39.93
N ILE A 594 15.30 6.79 -39.00
CA ILE A 594 16.43 7.67 -38.56
C ILE A 594 17.49 8.15 -39.59
N CYS A 595 17.68 9.48 -39.68
CA CYS A 595 18.99 10.17 -39.52
C CYS A 595 18.89 11.71 -39.55
N CYS A 596 19.75 12.39 -38.76
CA CYS A 596 20.05 13.84 -38.78
C CYS A 596 21.37 14.11 -39.53
N PRO A 597 21.68 15.38 -39.92
CA PRO A 597 22.87 16.06 -39.36
C PRO A 597 22.80 17.62 -39.21
N GLU A 598 23.85 18.17 -38.57
CA GLU A 598 24.13 19.52 -38.02
C GLU A 598 24.68 20.62 -38.99
N GLN A 599 24.79 21.85 -38.42
CA GLN A 599 25.79 22.94 -38.60
C GLN A 599 25.60 24.02 -39.70
N ASP A 600 25.48 25.32 -39.36
CA ASP A 600 26.59 26.26 -39.03
C ASP A 600 26.20 27.78 -39.05
N GLN A 601 26.88 28.56 -38.18
CA GLN A 601 27.33 29.97 -38.26
C GLN A 601 26.42 31.25 -38.21
N SER A 602 26.47 31.87 -37.02
CA SER A 602 26.75 33.27 -36.59
C SER A 602 26.87 34.50 -37.53
N LEU A 603 26.45 35.65 -36.94
CA LEU A 603 26.92 37.07 -37.07
C LEU A 603 26.35 37.95 -38.19
N CYS A 604 25.53 38.95 -37.84
CA CYS A 604 25.95 40.38 -37.87
C CYS A 604 24.91 41.34 -37.28
N SER A 605 25.44 42.38 -36.65
CA SER A 605 24.81 43.43 -35.86
C SER A 605 24.30 44.61 -36.70
N GLY A 606 23.13 45.14 -36.34
CA GLY A 606 22.86 46.55 -36.03
C GLY A 606 23.00 47.65 -37.11
N ALA A 607 21.95 48.48 -37.26
CA ALA A 607 21.97 49.93 -36.93
C ALA A 607 20.74 50.70 -37.48
N THR A 608 20.21 51.57 -36.60
CA THR A 608 19.71 52.96 -36.79
C THR A 608 18.34 53.30 -37.42
N GLU A 609 17.52 53.91 -36.55
CA GLU A 609 16.84 55.24 -36.66
C GLU A 609 15.37 55.38 -37.12
N ASP A 610 14.58 55.82 -36.13
CA ASP A 610 13.63 56.94 -36.08
C ASP A 610 12.24 56.95 -36.80
N SER A 611 11.23 56.97 -35.93
CA SER A 611 10.15 57.98 -35.81
C SER A 611 8.71 57.67 -36.26
N SER A 612 7.80 58.07 -35.35
CA SER A 612 6.39 58.47 -35.49
C SER A 612 5.25 57.45 -35.38
N GLU A 613 4.53 57.64 -34.27
CA GLU A 613 3.12 57.40 -33.91
C GLU A 613 2.13 56.84 -34.95
N SER A 614 1.36 55.81 -34.55
CA SER A 614 -0.11 55.81 -34.66
C SER A 614 -0.71 54.60 -33.94
N SER A 615 -1.54 54.91 -32.96
CA SER A 615 -2.48 54.07 -32.23
C SER A 615 -3.33 53.11 -33.08
N GLY A 616 -3.55 51.89 -32.58
CA GLY A 616 -4.54 50.96 -33.13
C GLY A 616 -4.48 49.59 -32.46
N HIS A 617 -5.21 49.44 -31.34
CA HIS A 617 -5.45 48.15 -30.69
C HIS A 617 -6.17 47.20 -31.66
N MET A 618 -5.59 46.02 -31.92
CA MET A 618 -6.32 44.88 -32.44
C MET A 618 -5.68 43.58 -31.92
N VAL A 619 -6.37 42.90 -31.01
CA VAL A 619 -6.03 41.59 -30.47
C VAL A 619 -6.52 40.52 -31.46
N PRO A 620 -5.68 39.55 -31.88
CA PRO A 620 -6.19 38.31 -32.46
C PRO A 620 -6.23 37.21 -31.39
N SER A 621 -7.45 36.78 -31.12
CA SER A 621 -7.83 35.58 -30.39
C SER A 621 -7.41 34.29 -31.14
N LEU A 622 -7.37 33.16 -30.42
CA LEU A 622 -7.31 31.76 -30.86
C LEU A 622 -5.93 31.06 -30.86
N LYS A 623 -5.53 30.60 -29.67
CA LYS A 623 -4.90 29.28 -29.44
C LYS A 623 -5.51 28.63 -28.18
N ALA A 624 -6.83 28.45 -28.16
CA ALA A 624 -7.54 27.78 -27.07
C ALA A 624 -7.67 26.25 -27.27
N GLY A 625 -7.35 25.71 -28.45
CA GLY A 625 -7.57 24.29 -28.78
C GLY A 625 -6.39 23.34 -28.57
N ARG A 626 -5.34 23.72 -27.84
CA ARG A 626 -4.16 22.85 -27.61
C ARG A 626 -3.76 22.70 -26.14
N GLU A 627 -4.43 23.42 -25.24
CA GLU A 627 -4.25 23.29 -23.79
C GLU A 627 -5.32 22.39 -23.17
N GLU A 628 -6.52 22.30 -23.75
CA GLU A 628 -7.59 21.42 -23.26
C GLU A 628 -7.24 19.93 -23.45
N ASP A 629 -6.67 19.53 -24.60
CA ASP A 629 -6.22 18.14 -24.82
C ASP A 629 -5.06 17.72 -23.90
N LYS A 630 -4.24 18.67 -23.42
CA LYS A 630 -3.17 18.38 -22.44
C LYS A 630 -3.67 18.34 -21.00
N ALA A 631 -4.81 18.98 -20.70
CA ALA A 631 -5.42 18.97 -19.38
C ALA A 631 -6.14 17.63 -19.11
N ASP A 632 -6.75 17.03 -20.13
CA ASP A 632 -7.42 15.74 -20.02
C ASP A 632 -6.45 14.54 -20.04
N GLU A 633 -5.29 14.67 -20.69
CA GLU A 633 -4.23 13.64 -20.64
C GLU A 633 -3.47 13.62 -19.29
N ALA A 634 -3.58 14.69 -18.48
CA ALA A 634 -2.83 14.88 -17.24
C ALA A 634 -3.44 14.28 -15.96
N ALA A 635 -4.57 13.56 -16.00
CA ALA A 635 -5.11 12.93 -14.78
C ALA A 635 -5.95 11.66 -14.96
N SER A 636 -5.51 10.71 -15.80
CA SER A 636 -5.96 9.31 -15.64
C SER A 636 -5.25 8.66 -14.43
N THR A 637 -5.58 9.14 -13.22
CA THR A 637 -5.16 8.55 -11.95
C THR A 637 -5.75 7.15 -11.81
N PHE A 638 -4.93 6.14 -11.48
CA PHE A 638 -5.42 4.78 -11.22
C PHE A 638 -6.60 4.79 -10.23
N ARG A 639 -7.67 4.06 -10.56
CA ARG A 639 -8.83 3.86 -9.69
C ARG A 639 -8.99 2.38 -9.37
N ALA A 640 -9.13 2.06 -8.08
CA ALA A 640 -9.39 0.71 -7.64
C ALA A 640 -10.73 0.22 -8.22
N PRO A 641 -10.76 -0.99 -8.81
CA PRO A 641 -11.98 -1.58 -9.34
C PRO A 641 -12.88 -2.08 -8.21
N PHE A 642 -14.19 -2.15 -8.47
CA PHE A 642 -15.20 -2.72 -7.58
C PHE A 642 -15.23 -2.14 -6.15
N VAL A 643 -14.88 -0.87 -5.96
CA VAL A 643 -15.18 -0.17 -4.70
C VAL A 643 -16.72 -0.07 -4.56
N PRO A 644 -17.30 -0.38 -3.38
CA PRO A 644 -16.68 -0.63 -2.08
C PRO A 644 -16.32 -2.10 -1.76
N PHE A 645 -16.65 -3.05 -2.63
CA PHE A 645 -16.43 -4.48 -2.38
C PHE A 645 -14.95 -4.84 -2.21
N THR A 646 -14.06 -4.34 -3.07
CA THR A 646 -12.62 -4.63 -2.99
C THR A 646 -12.02 -4.32 -1.60
N PRO A 647 -12.10 -3.08 -1.07
CA PRO A 647 -11.59 -2.79 0.27
C PRO A 647 -12.35 -3.51 1.38
N CYS A 648 -13.66 -3.79 1.23
CA CYS A 648 -14.41 -4.56 2.23
C CYS A 648 -13.91 -6.01 2.35
N VAL A 649 -13.66 -6.69 1.24
CA VAL A 649 -13.10 -8.05 1.22
C VAL A 649 -11.68 -8.05 1.77
N ALA A 650 -10.87 -7.04 1.40
CA ALA A 650 -9.52 -6.88 1.95
C ALA A 650 -9.53 -6.73 3.48
N ILE A 651 -10.45 -5.92 4.03
CA ILE A 651 -10.60 -5.73 5.49
C ILE A 651 -10.93 -7.05 6.19
N PHE A 652 -11.88 -7.81 5.65
CA PHE A 652 -12.23 -9.12 6.20
C PHE A 652 -11.05 -10.08 6.17
N PHE A 653 -10.34 -10.14 5.04
CA PHE A 653 -9.18 -11.02 4.88
C PHE A 653 -8.07 -10.67 5.88
N ASN A 654 -7.73 -9.39 6.03
CA ASN A 654 -6.73 -8.94 7.00
C ASN A 654 -7.15 -9.29 8.44
N TRP A 655 -8.43 -9.15 8.78
CA TRP A 655 -8.94 -9.57 10.08
C TRP A 655 -8.91 -11.07 10.30
N PHE A 656 -9.16 -11.83 9.23
CA PHE A 656 -9.11 -13.29 9.27
C PHE A 656 -7.69 -13.78 9.55
N LEU A 657 -6.67 -13.18 8.91
CA LEU A 657 -5.27 -13.46 9.22
C LEU A 657 -4.89 -13.01 10.64
N PHE A 658 -5.36 -11.83 11.06
CA PHE A 658 -5.13 -11.30 12.41
C PHE A 658 -5.66 -12.25 13.49
N ALA A 659 -6.85 -12.84 13.29
CA ALA A 659 -7.48 -13.74 14.25
C ALA A 659 -6.72 -15.07 14.45
N GLN A 660 -5.77 -15.40 13.57
CA GLN A 660 -4.99 -16.63 13.68
C GLN A 660 -3.83 -16.50 14.68
N MET A 661 -3.40 -15.28 14.98
CA MET A 661 -2.23 -15.01 15.80
C MET A 661 -2.47 -15.32 17.29
N ASP A 662 -1.37 -15.52 18.02
CA ASP A 662 -1.39 -15.83 19.45
C ASP A 662 -1.80 -14.61 20.30
N GLY A 663 -2.44 -14.88 21.45
CA GLY A 663 -2.93 -13.85 22.36
C GLY A 663 -1.81 -12.97 22.94
N THR A 664 -0.60 -13.52 23.14
CA THR A 664 0.56 -12.75 23.60
C THR A 664 0.97 -11.68 22.60
N THR A 665 0.91 -12.01 21.31
CA THR A 665 1.22 -11.09 20.21
C THR A 665 0.20 -9.97 20.12
N VAL A 666 -1.08 -10.31 20.26
CA VAL A 666 -2.17 -9.34 20.32
C VAL A 666 -1.98 -8.36 21.47
N LEU A 667 -1.61 -8.86 22.65
CA LEU A 667 -1.33 -8.01 23.81
C LEU A 667 -0.21 -7.01 23.53
N LEU A 668 0.91 -7.45 22.92
CA LEU A 668 2.04 -6.56 22.60
C LEU A 668 1.65 -5.44 21.64
N VAL A 669 0.88 -5.73 20.59
CA VAL A 669 0.39 -4.70 19.66
C VAL A 669 -0.60 -3.76 20.33
N VAL A 670 -1.48 -4.27 21.19
CA VAL A 670 -2.39 -3.41 21.97
C VAL A 670 -1.59 -2.46 22.88
N LEU A 671 -0.55 -2.96 23.57
CA LEU A 671 0.34 -2.12 24.38
C LEU A 671 1.05 -1.06 23.52
N TRP A 672 1.49 -1.40 22.31
CA TRP A 672 2.09 -0.44 21.38
C TRP A 672 1.11 0.62 20.91
N LEU A 673 -0.14 0.24 20.60
CA LEU A 673 -1.20 1.19 20.25
C LEU A 673 -1.58 2.08 21.44
N LEU A 674 -1.57 1.56 22.66
CA LEU A 674 -1.76 2.37 23.88
C LEU A 674 -0.63 3.38 24.07
N LEU A 675 0.62 3.02 23.74
CA LEU A 675 1.74 3.97 23.70
C LEU A 675 1.49 5.07 22.66
N ALA A 676 1.03 4.73 21.46
CA ALA A 676 0.66 5.72 20.45
C ALA A 676 -0.44 6.67 20.96
N VAL A 677 -1.47 6.15 21.61
CA VAL A 677 -2.52 6.95 22.25
C VAL A 677 -1.95 7.87 23.34
N ALA A 678 -1.02 7.38 24.16
CA ALA A 678 -0.36 8.19 25.18
C ALA A 678 0.45 9.33 24.56
N VAL A 679 1.19 9.07 23.47
CA VAL A 679 1.92 10.09 22.71
C VAL A 679 0.97 11.11 22.08
N TYR A 680 -0.19 10.66 21.58
CA TYR A 680 -1.21 11.56 21.05
C TYR A 680 -1.68 12.58 22.09
N PHE A 681 -2.11 12.10 23.26
CA PHE A 681 -2.63 12.97 24.32
C PHE A 681 -1.54 13.77 25.03
N GLY A 682 -0.32 13.23 25.14
CA GLY A 682 0.80 13.90 25.80
C GLY A 682 1.51 14.96 24.95
N TYR A 683 1.63 14.73 23.64
CA TYR A 683 2.40 15.61 22.73
C TYR A 683 1.59 16.04 21.51
N SER A 684 1.12 15.08 20.69
CA SER A 684 0.65 15.37 19.33
C SER A 684 -0.58 16.27 19.29
N ARG A 685 -1.53 16.10 20.21
CA ARG A 685 -2.77 16.91 20.27
C ARG A 685 -2.49 18.41 20.44
N HIS A 686 -1.41 18.78 21.12
CA HIS A 686 -1.06 20.16 21.40
C HIS A 686 -0.20 20.79 20.29
N HIS A 687 0.53 19.96 19.53
CA HIS A 687 1.49 20.40 18.51
C HIS A 687 1.01 20.19 17.07
N SER A 688 -0.10 19.48 16.88
CA SER A 688 -0.72 19.22 15.58
C SER A 688 -1.08 20.52 14.85
N LEU A 689 -0.62 20.66 13.61
CA LEU A 689 -0.91 21.83 12.78
C LEU A 689 -2.39 21.92 12.41
N ALA A 690 -3.02 20.77 12.15
CA ALA A 690 -4.47 20.66 11.96
C ALA A 690 -5.24 21.17 13.19
N PHE A 691 -4.74 20.84 14.39
CA PHE A 691 -5.33 21.33 15.62
C PHE A 691 -5.25 22.85 15.76
N GLN A 692 -4.07 23.42 15.48
CA GLN A 692 -3.80 24.85 15.54
C GLN A 692 -4.65 25.63 14.52
N GLN A 693 -4.71 25.19 13.26
CA GLN A 693 -5.52 25.83 12.21
C GLN A 693 -7.01 25.89 12.58
N THR A 694 -7.56 24.83 13.18
CA THR A 694 -8.95 24.82 13.64
C THR A 694 -9.18 25.85 14.76
N GLN A 695 -8.24 26.00 15.68
CA GLN A 695 -8.35 27.01 16.74
C GLN A 695 -8.31 28.41 16.16
N TYR A 696 -7.36 28.70 15.26
CA TYR A 696 -7.29 29.99 14.58
C TYR A 696 -8.59 30.30 13.81
N HIS A 697 -9.16 29.33 13.09
CA HIS A 697 -10.41 29.52 12.39
C HIS A 697 -11.59 29.79 13.34
N ARG A 698 -11.66 29.11 14.49
CA ARG A 698 -12.70 29.37 15.50
C ARG A 698 -12.56 30.75 16.13
N LEU A 699 -11.34 31.17 16.43
CA LEU A 699 -11.06 32.51 16.95
C LEU A 699 -11.41 33.59 15.91
N ALA A 700 -11.05 33.36 14.64
CA ALA A 700 -11.40 34.27 13.55
C ALA A 700 -12.92 34.37 13.30
N LEU A 701 -13.68 33.31 13.55
CA LEU A 701 -15.16 33.34 13.50
C LEU A 701 -15.77 34.04 14.73
N GLN A 702 -15.09 34.04 15.87
CA GLN A 702 -15.51 34.76 17.08
C GLN A 702 -15.18 36.25 17.02
N GLU A 703 -14.20 36.64 16.20
CA GLU A 703 -13.82 38.05 15.97
C GLU A 703 -14.59 38.72 14.81
N LYS A 704 -15.44 38.00 14.07
CA LYS A 704 -16.37 38.63 13.12
C LYS A 704 -17.51 39.30 13.91
N PRO A 705 -17.63 40.65 13.87
CA PRO A 705 -18.64 41.39 14.62
C PRO A 705 -20.07 41.15 14.12
#